data_AF-A0A3A1NL24-F1
#
_entry.id   AF-A0A3A1NL24-F1
#
_cell.length_a   1.000
_cell.length_b   1.000
_cell.length_c   1.000
_cell.angle_alpha   90.00
_cell.angle_beta   90.00
_cell.angle_gamma   90.00
#
_symmetry.space_group_name_H-M   'P 1'
#
loop_
_entity.id
_entity.type
_entity.pdbx_description
1 polymer ?
#
loop_
_entity_poly.entity_id
_entity_poly.type
_entity_poly.pdbx_seq_one_letter_code
_entity_poly.pdbx_strand_id
1 'polypeptide(L)'
;MKTSLKLFPSRYTLVNAFAVLFLVLSFLMRLAFLMMDFSQVDHSFMGLLKVFFVGLFFDLGTVSFFYVAATLYFLLMPKRFYGTLVDRILVYFGFSLALLVVYFSFFAEVTFWDEFQRRFNFIAVDYLIYTYEVFKNINESYPLPILIGGMLLLVVVTVWLFKRKGWFQKTFNASEGFKQKWLPSLVVIGIMLFYAASIENDFAETSNNRYNNELSKAGIYSFFAAFRNNELSYTDFYKTIPEKQALTNVQHQISGPLDSLLHPEKNIFRTIKGGVEKRPNVILICVESLSAGYLGIFGNEKHITPNLDSIAKEETYFTNLYATGTRTVRGMEAITLSIPPTPGRSIVKRKHNQNLFTIGEVFKSKGYSRTFFYGGDGYFDNMDKFFSGNGFDIVDRGRGFLPSGDIVTTRKNIEDDEVTFENAWGVCDEDIFNKVMREADAASEQGRPFFDFIMTTSNHKPYTYPEGKIDIPSGTGRSGAVKYTDFAIGQFLKQARSKPWYNNTVFVIMADHCASSAGRWELDVDNYHIPAIVVNLEGGKGYQITQQCSQIDVMPTLFSMLGWGYENNFFGRDVFGMKPEEQRAFVGNYRKLGLLKSNELMVLGDGKVANQYTWNKEDNSLSGEPTDDAFLTETISYYQLADYLYNQGGLDLNANP
;
A
#
# COMPACT_ATOMS: atom_id res chain seq x y z
N MET A 1 -50.56 36.29 10.91
CA MET A 1 -50.29 35.53 9.68
C MET A 1 -49.71 34.17 10.04
N LYS A 2 -50.41 33.07 9.75
CA LYS A 2 -49.88 31.71 9.88
C LYS A 2 -48.68 31.56 8.94
N THR A 3 -47.46 31.56 9.45
CA THR A 3 -46.27 31.18 8.67
C THR A 3 -46.34 29.69 8.40
N SER A 4 -46.92 29.30 7.26
CA SER A 4 -46.88 27.92 6.78
C SER A 4 -45.42 27.49 6.63
N LEU A 5 -45.06 26.35 7.20
CA LEU A 5 -43.76 25.73 6.99
C LEU A 5 -43.56 25.51 5.48
N LYS A 6 -42.48 26.03 4.91
CA LYS A 6 -42.07 25.69 3.54
C LYS A 6 -41.04 24.57 3.61
N LEU A 7 -41.37 23.41 3.06
CA LEU A 7 -40.44 22.27 2.93
C LEU A 7 -39.22 22.60 2.03
N PHE A 8 -39.38 23.52 1.08
CA PHE A 8 -38.31 23.95 0.17
C PHE A 8 -38.19 25.48 0.14
N PRO A 9 -37.46 26.11 1.09
CA PRO A 9 -37.26 27.55 1.10
C PRO A 9 -36.46 28.01 -0.13
N SER A 10 -36.85 29.13 -0.74
CA SER A 10 -36.18 29.64 -1.95
C SER A 10 -34.70 29.99 -1.72
N ARG A 11 -34.32 30.30 -0.47
CA ARG A 11 -32.92 30.50 -0.03
C ARG A 11 -32.01 29.32 -0.38
N TYR A 12 -32.54 28.10 -0.39
CA TYR A 12 -31.79 26.85 -0.61
C TYR A 12 -31.78 26.43 -2.09
N THR A 13 -32.35 27.23 -2.99
CA THR A 13 -32.42 26.89 -4.43
C THR A 13 -31.05 26.59 -5.02
N LEU A 14 -30.04 27.41 -4.71
CA LEU A 14 -28.68 27.21 -5.21
C LEU A 14 -28.06 25.90 -4.72
N VAL A 15 -28.17 25.58 -3.43
CA VAL A 15 -27.59 24.35 -2.87
C VAL A 15 -28.36 23.10 -3.32
N ASN A 16 -29.67 23.19 -3.55
CA ASN A 16 -30.45 22.12 -4.18
C ASN A 16 -29.97 21.85 -5.61
N ALA A 17 -29.76 22.90 -6.40
CA ALA A 17 -29.24 22.76 -7.75
C ALA A 17 -27.81 22.21 -7.79
N PHE A 18 -26.97 22.64 -6.84
CA PHE A 18 -25.64 22.06 -6.63
C PHE A 18 -25.72 20.56 -6.32
N ALA A 19 -26.62 20.16 -5.41
CA ALA A 19 -26.75 18.76 -5.04
C ALA A 19 -27.18 17.88 -6.22
N VAL A 20 -28.12 18.35 -7.05
CA VAL A 20 -28.50 17.66 -8.28
C VAL A 20 -27.32 17.54 -9.26
N LEU A 21 -26.55 18.63 -9.45
CA LEU A 21 -25.35 18.60 -10.29
C LEU A 21 -24.33 17.55 -9.76
N PHE A 22 -24.08 17.55 -8.46
CA PHE A 22 -23.18 16.59 -7.83
C PHE A 22 -23.62 15.15 -8.10
N LEU A 23 -24.89 14.82 -7.86
CA LEU A 23 -25.42 13.46 -8.10
C LEU A 23 -25.32 13.03 -9.56
N VAL A 24 -25.57 13.95 -10.51
CA VAL A 24 -25.39 13.68 -11.94
C VAL A 24 -23.94 13.40 -12.28
N LEU A 25 -23.01 14.22 -11.79
CA LEU A 25 -21.59 14.03 -12.04
C LEU A 25 -21.05 12.74 -11.39
N SER A 26 -21.48 12.41 -10.17
CA SER A 26 -21.13 11.15 -9.51
C SER A 26 -21.63 9.94 -10.30
N PHE A 27 -22.87 9.99 -10.80
CA PHE A 27 -23.43 8.95 -11.65
C PHE A 27 -22.61 8.77 -12.95
N LEU A 28 -22.27 9.87 -13.63
CA LEU A 28 -21.45 9.84 -14.84
C LEU A 28 -20.04 9.28 -14.56
N MET A 29 -19.43 9.65 -13.44
CA MET A 29 -18.14 9.11 -13.03
C MET A 29 -18.20 7.60 -12.80
N ARG A 30 -19.24 7.13 -12.11
CA ARG A 30 -19.46 5.70 -11.88
C ARG A 30 -19.68 4.94 -13.18
N LEU A 31 -20.42 5.53 -14.12
CA LEU A 31 -20.60 4.96 -15.46
C LEU A 31 -19.27 4.91 -16.22
N ALA A 32 -18.43 5.96 -16.13
CA ALA A 32 -17.11 5.98 -16.76
C ALA A 32 -16.22 4.85 -16.23
N PHE A 33 -16.14 4.66 -14.91
CA PHE A 33 -15.35 3.59 -14.30
C PHE A 33 -15.89 2.19 -14.64
N LEU A 34 -17.21 2.02 -14.69
CA LEU A 34 -17.82 0.78 -15.17
C LEU A 34 -17.41 0.45 -16.61
N MET A 35 -17.31 1.47 -17.48
CA MET A 35 -16.87 1.28 -18.87
C MET A 35 -15.38 0.99 -18.97
N MET A 36 -14.54 1.64 -18.15
CA MET A 36 -13.09 1.44 -18.14
C MET A 36 -12.71 -0.02 -17.80
N ASP A 37 -13.40 -0.61 -16.83
CA ASP A 37 -13.08 -1.96 -16.31
C ASP A 37 -14.20 -2.96 -16.56
N PHE A 38 -14.95 -2.76 -17.65
CA PHE A 38 -16.15 -3.55 -17.93
C PHE A 38 -15.87 -5.06 -17.93
N SER A 39 -14.71 -5.51 -18.42
CA SER A 39 -14.35 -6.94 -18.45
C SER A 39 -14.15 -7.57 -17.07
N GLN A 40 -13.94 -6.76 -16.03
CA GLN A 40 -13.63 -7.24 -14.68
C GLN A 40 -14.84 -7.21 -13.74
N VAL A 41 -15.93 -6.56 -14.16
CA VAL A 41 -17.15 -6.36 -13.37
C VAL A 41 -18.10 -7.55 -13.54
N ASP A 42 -18.86 -7.90 -12.51
CA ASP A 42 -20.00 -8.82 -12.66
C ASP A 42 -21.15 -8.11 -13.41
N HIS A 43 -21.55 -8.69 -14.55
CA HIS A 43 -22.55 -8.14 -15.47
C HIS A 43 -23.99 -8.53 -15.11
N SER A 44 -24.19 -9.27 -14.01
CA SER A 44 -25.52 -9.65 -13.57
C SER A 44 -26.39 -8.39 -13.40
N PHE A 45 -27.63 -8.44 -13.91
CA PHE A 45 -28.55 -7.29 -13.85
C PHE A 45 -28.71 -6.78 -12.41
N MET A 46 -28.83 -7.70 -11.45
CA MET A 46 -28.95 -7.36 -10.04
C MET A 46 -27.63 -6.81 -9.46
N GLY A 47 -26.47 -7.32 -9.88
CA GLY A 47 -25.16 -6.80 -9.49
C GLY A 47 -24.97 -5.37 -9.94
N LEU A 48 -25.28 -5.05 -11.20
CA LEU A 48 -25.22 -3.68 -11.72
C LEU A 48 -26.24 -2.76 -11.05
N LEU A 49 -27.47 -3.23 -10.82
CA LEU A 49 -28.48 -2.44 -10.11
C LEU A 49 -28.02 -2.06 -8.69
N LYS A 50 -27.41 -3.01 -7.95
CA LYS A 50 -26.81 -2.75 -6.64
C LYS A 50 -25.73 -1.69 -6.72
N VAL A 51 -24.83 -1.77 -7.70
CA VAL A 51 -23.73 -0.79 -7.88
C VAL A 51 -24.26 0.64 -7.92
N PHE A 52 -25.28 0.90 -8.73
CA PHE A 52 -25.83 2.24 -8.88
C PHE A 52 -26.69 2.67 -7.69
N PHE A 53 -27.44 1.75 -7.07
CA PHE A 53 -28.29 2.08 -5.93
C PHE A 53 -27.48 2.36 -4.65
N VAL A 54 -26.52 1.49 -4.35
CA VAL A 54 -25.57 1.68 -3.24
C VAL A 54 -24.68 2.89 -3.51
N GLY A 55 -24.22 3.04 -4.75
CA GLY A 55 -23.50 4.24 -5.20
C GLY A 55 -24.26 5.54 -4.91
N LEU A 56 -25.53 5.60 -5.30
CA LEU A 56 -26.39 6.75 -5.03
C LEU A 56 -26.54 7.02 -3.53
N PHE A 57 -26.64 5.97 -2.70
CA PHE A 57 -26.68 6.11 -1.24
C PHE A 57 -25.40 6.79 -0.71
N PHE A 58 -24.21 6.40 -1.16
CA PHE A 58 -22.97 7.07 -0.75
C PHE A 58 -22.81 8.48 -1.34
N ASP A 59 -23.33 8.71 -2.55
CA ASP A 59 -23.35 10.04 -3.17
C ASP A 59 -24.23 11.02 -2.36
N LEU A 60 -25.40 10.55 -1.88
CA LEU A 60 -26.28 11.32 -0.99
C LEU A 60 -25.61 11.63 0.35
N GLY A 61 -24.87 10.69 0.91
CA GLY A 61 -24.05 10.91 2.10
C GLY A 61 -23.02 12.01 1.88
N THR A 62 -22.25 11.89 0.79
CA THR A 62 -21.19 12.85 0.42
C THR A 62 -21.74 14.26 0.23
N VAL A 63 -22.80 14.41 -0.57
CA VAL A 63 -23.36 15.73 -0.87
C VAL A 63 -23.97 16.39 0.36
N SER A 64 -24.42 15.60 1.35
CA SER A 64 -24.97 16.12 2.60
C SER A 64 -23.96 16.97 3.37
N PHE A 65 -22.66 16.63 3.33
CA PHE A 65 -21.60 17.43 3.99
C PHE A 65 -21.45 18.82 3.35
N PHE A 66 -21.41 18.89 2.02
CA PHE A 66 -21.41 20.17 1.30
C PHE A 66 -22.71 20.95 1.55
N TYR A 67 -23.84 20.24 1.58
CA TYR A 67 -25.14 20.84 1.81
C TYR A 67 -25.24 21.45 3.22
N VAL A 68 -24.74 20.76 4.25
CA VAL A 68 -24.72 21.28 5.63
C VAL A 68 -23.87 22.54 5.73
N ALA A 69 -22.69 22.60 5.12
CA ALA A 69 -21.85 23.79 5.13
C ALA A 69 -22.59 25.03 4.58
N ALA A 70 -23.26 24.89 3.43
CA ALA A 70 -24.10 25.94 2.86
C ALA A 70 -25.35 26.23 3.71
N THR A 71 -25.93 25.20 4.31
CA THR A 71 -27.13 25.29 5.17
C THR A 71 -26.86 26.07 6.43
N LEU A 72 -25.73 25.87 7.11
CA LEU A 72 -25.38 26.63 8.31
C LEU A 72 -25.26 28.12 7.97
N TYR A 73 -24.60 28.45 6.87
CA TYR A 73 -24.55 29.82 6.36
C TYR A 73 -25.95 30.38 6.05
N PHE A 74 -26.75 29.65 5.27
CA PHE A 74 -28.08 30.09 4.87
C PHE A 74 -29.06 30.18 6.03
N LEU A 75 -28.96 29.33 7.05
CA LEU A 75 -29.81 29.33 8.25
C LEU A 75 -29.48 30.53 9.14
N LEU A 76 -28.19 30.73 9.44
CA LEU A 76 -27.71 31.73 10.39
C LEU A 76 -27.70 33.15 9.83
N MET A 77 -27.55 33.33 8.51
CA MET A 77 -27.56 34.66 7.91
C MET A 77 -28.92 35.36 8.13
N PRO A 78 -28.95 36.56 8.74
CA PRO A 78 -30.18 37.34 8.90
C PRO A 78 -30.76 37.81 7.57
N LYS A 79 -32.09 37.81 7.45
CA LYS A 79 -32.82 38.20 6.22
C LYS A 79 -32.41 39.57 5.66
N ARG A 80 -32.07 40.53 6.51
CA ARG A 80 -31.65 41.89 6.10
C ARG A 80 -30.37 41.91 5.24
N PHE A 81 -29.57 40.85 5.29
CA PHE A 81 -28.32 40.74 4.54
C PHE A 81 -28.46 39.97 3.23
N TYR A 82 -29.62 39.37 2.95
CA TYR A 82 -29.80 38.59 1.73
C TYR A 82 -29.62 39.48 0.48
N GLY A 83 -28.82 39.00 -0.47
CA GLY A 83 -28.52 39.69 -1.72
C GLY A 83 -27.66 40.94 -1.57
N THR A 84 -27.16 41.27 -0.37
CA THR A 84 -26.15 42.32 -0.17
C THR A 84 -24.82 41.96 -0.83
N LEU A 85 -23.90 42.92 -0.97
CA LEU A 85 -22.58 42.66 -1.52
C LEU A 85 -21.85 41.53 -0.77
N VAL A 86 -21.90 41.55 0.56
CA VAL A 86 -21.28 40.52 1.40
C VAL A 86 -21.90 39.14 1.16
N ASP A 87 -23.23 39.05 1.12
CA ASP A 87 -23.93 37.79 0.81
C ASP A 87 -23.56 37.27 -0.58
N ARG A 88 -23.53 38.14 -1.58
CA ARG A 88 -23.15 37.75 -2.94
C ARG A 88 -21.72 37.23 -2.99
N ILE A 89 -20.75 37.94 -2.38
CA ILE A 89 -19.35 37.52 -2.38
C ILE A 89 -19.22 36.14 -1.72
N LEU A 90 -19.79 35.95 -0.53
CA LEU A 90 -19.68 34.69 0.20
C LEU A 90 -20.37 33.53 -0.53
N VAL A 91 -21.55 33.77 -1.13
CA VAL A 91 -22.27 32.74 -1.88
C VAL A 91 -21.57 32.38 -3.18
N TYR A 92 -21.08 33.35 -3.96
CA TYR A 92 -20.31 33.05 -5.17
C TYR A 92 -18.99 32.37 -4.84
N PHE A 93 -18.27 32.83 -3.83
CA PHE A 93 -17.01 32.24 -3.40
C PHE A 93 -17.23 30.81 -2.89
N GLY A 94 -18.14 30.60 -1.94
CA GLY A 94 -18.41 29.28 -1.38
C GLY A 94 -18.91 28.28 -2.42
N PHE A 95 -19.76 28.71 -3.35
CA PHE A 95 -20.22 27.87 -4.46
C PHE A 95 -19.08 27.53 -5.43
N SER A 96 -18.24 28.50 -5.79
CA SER A 96 -17.11 28.28 -6.70
C SER A 96 -16.05 27.37 -6.06
N LEU A 97 -15.79 27.54 -4.76
CA LEU A 97 -14.91 26.67 -4.00
C LEU A 97 -15.45 25.24 -3.92
N ALA A 98 -16.74 25.06 -3.64
CA ALA A 98 -17.37 23.75 -3.62
C ALA A 98 -17.28 23.06 -5.00
N LEU A 99 -17.51 23.79 -6.09
CA LEU A 99 -17.31 23.27 -7.46
C LEU A 99 -15.85 22.90 -7.72
N LEU A 100 -14.90 23.74 -7.32
CA LEU A 100 -13.48 23.47 -7.50
C LEU A 100 -13.07 22.18 -6.77
N VAL A 101 -13.52 21.99 -5.52
CA VAL A 101 -13.26 20.77 -4.75
C VAL A 101 -13.86 19.54 -5.43
N VAL A 102 -15.13 19.62 -5.87
CA VAL A 102 -15.79 18.49 -6.56
C VAL A 102 -15.10 18.15 -7.87
N TYR A 103 -14.79 19.13 -8.70
CA TYR A 103 -14.11 18.88 -9.97
C TYR A 103 -12.70 18.34 -9.76
N PHE A 104 -11.92 18.95 -8.86
CA PHE A 104 -10.59 18.44 -8.52
C PHE A 104 -10.66 16.99 -8.04
N SER A 105 -11.57 16.67 -7.11
CA SER A 105 -11.78 15.31 -6.63
C SER A 105 -12.09 14.36 -7.78
N PHE A 106 -13.01 14.74 -8.67
CA PHE A 106 -13.44 13.86 -9.75
C PHE A 106 -12.33 13.63 -10.79
N PHE A 107 -11.56 14.66 -11.15
CA PHE A 107 -10.38 14.49 -12.00
C PHE A 107 -9.32 13.62 -11.33
N ALA A 108 -9.04 13.84 -10.04
CA ALA A 108 -8.10 13.05 -9.29
C ALA A 108 -8.57 11.60 -9.10
N GLU A 109 -9.87 11.34 -9.02
CA GLU A 109 -10.41 9.98 -8.98
C GLU A 109 -10.20 9.24 -10.30
N VAL A 110 -10.28 9.90 -11.45
CA VAL A 110 -10.00 9.24 -12.74
C VAL A 110 -8.55 8.76 -12.79
N THR A 111 -7.60 9.60 -12.38
CA THR A 111 -6.19 9.24 -12.37
C THR A 111 -5.83 8.23 -11.29
N PHE A 112 -6.50 8.30 -10.14
CA PHE A 112 -6.35 7.32 -9.06
C PHE A 112 -6.97 5.96 -9.43
N TRP A 113 -8.10 5.96 -10.13
CA TRP A 113 -8.73 4.74 -10.62
C TRP A 113 -7.90 4.07 -11.70
N ASP A 114 -7.34 4.83 -12.64
CA ASP A 114 -6.41 4.31 -13.65
C ASP A 114 -5.23 3.55 -13.01
N GLU A 115 -4.65 4.10 -11.93
CA GLU A 115 -3.49 3.50 -11.25
C GLU A 115 -3.88 2.33 -10.32
N PHE A 116 -4.89 2.50 -9.48
CA PHE A 116 -5.20 1.57 -8.41
C PHE A 116 -6.43 0.70 -8.66
N GLN A 117 -7.25 1.04 -9.65
CA GLN A 117 -8.51 0.38 -9.98
C GLN A 117 -9.47 0.34 -8.76
N ARG A 118 -9.50 1.47 -8.04
CA ARG A 118 -10.16 1.69 -6.74
C ARG A 118 -10.64 3.15 -6.63
N ARG A 119 -11.66 3.39 -5.79
CA ARG A 119 -11.96 4.75 -5.29
C ARG A 119 -10.90 5.18 -4.28
N PHE A 120 -10.87 6.47 -3.94
CA PHE A 120 -9.96 6.96 -2.89
C PHE A 120 -10.05 6.14 -1.61
N ASN A 121 -8.91 5.96 -0.97
CA ASN A 121 -8.75 5.21 0.26
C ASN A 121 -7.56 5.79 1.02
N PHE A 122 -7.02 5.05 1.99
CA PHE A 122 -5.89 5.50 2.81
C PHE A 122 -4.65 5.85 1.99
N ILE A 123 -4.46 5.28 0.79
CA ILE A 123 -3.36 5.63 -0.10
C ILE A 123 -3.41 7.11 -0.46
N ALA A 124 -4.59 7.62 -0.81
CA ALA A 124 -4.78 9.02 -1.15
C ALA A 124 -4.45 9.94 0.05
N VAL A 125 -4.70 9.49 1.28
CA VAL A 125 -4.38 10.22 2.50
C VAL A 125 -2.88 10.20 2.79
N ASP A 126 -2.24 9.04 2.70
CA ASP A 126 -0.83 8.85 3.00
C ASP A 126 0.07 9.67 2.07
N TYR A 127 -0.30 9.80 0.80
CA TYR A 127 0.44 10.61 -0.18
C TYR A 127 0.44 12.10 0.17
N LEU A 128 -0.59 12.64 0.84
CA LEU A 128 -0.61 14.06 1.20
C LEU A 128 0.50 14.47 2.18
N ILE A 129 1.12 13.51 2.87
CA ILE A 129 2.24 13.76 3.78
C ILE A 129 3.53 14.08 2.99
N TYR A 130 3.73 13.44 1.84
CA TYR A 130 4.94 13.53 1.02
C TYR A 130 4.75 14.50 -0.15
N THR A 131 4.63 15.78 0.20
CA THR A 131 4.21 16.82 -0.75
C THR A 131 5.15 16.99 -1.95
N TYR A 132 6.47 16.79 -1.78
CA TYR A 132 7.42 16.96 -2.88
C TYR A 132 7.30 15.85 -3.93
N GLU A 133 7.44 14.58 -3.54
CA GLU A 133 7.37 13.43 -4.47
C GLU A 133 6.02 13.41 -5.16
N VAL A 134 4.94 13.66 -4.41
CA VAL A 134 3.59 13.65 -4.96
C VAL A 134 3.37 14.81 -5.92
N PHE A 135 3.76 16.03 -5.55
CA PHE A 135 3.58 17.18 -6.45
C PHE A 135 4.45 17.06 -7.70
N LYS A 136 5.72 16.67 -7.55
CA LYS A 136 6.65 16.47 -8.67
C LYS A 136 6.16 15.35 -9.58
N ASN A 137 5.73 14.22 -9.01
CA ASN A 137 5.14 13.12 -9.77
C ASN A 137 3.88 13.55 -10.52
N ILE A 138 2.98 14.31 -9.88
CA ILE A 138 1.78 14.83 -10.55
C ILE A 138 2.16 15.77 -11.70
N ASN A 139 3.15 16.64 -11.51
CA ASN A 139 3.61 17.58 -12.52
C ASN A 139 4.29 16.87 -13.71
N GLU A 140 5.03 15.78 -13.45
CA GLU A 140 5.69 14.97 -14.48
C GLU A 140 4.73 14.01 -15.18
N SER A 141 3.73 13.48 -14.46
CA SER A 141 2.78 12.50 -14.97
C SER A 141 1.60 13.11 -15.72
N TYR A 142 1.22 14.35 -15.40
CA TYR A 142 -0.03 14.95 -15.88
C TYR A 142 0.18 16.38 -16.40
N PRO A 143 -0.56 16.81 -17.45
CA PRO A 143 -0.48 18.16 -17.99
C PRO A 143 -1.20 19.17 -17.09
N LEU A 144 -0.60 19.51 -15.94
CA LEU A 144 -1.20 20.34 -14.89
C LEU A 144 -1.78 21.68 -15.39
N PRO A 145 -1.10 22.46 -16.26
CA PRO A 145 -1.68 23.71 -16.78
C PRO A 145 -3.00 23.50 -17.52
N ILE A 146 -3.10 22.41 -18.30
CA ILE A 146 -4.31 22.07 -19.06
C ILE A 146 -5.41 21.61 -18.10
N LEU A 147 -5.08 20.76 -17.12
CA LEU A 147 -6.03 20.27 -16.14
C LEU A 147 -6.58 21.40 -15.25
N ILE A 148 -5.71 22.24 -14.69
CA ILE A 148 -6.09 23.39 -13.87
C ILE A 148 -6.90 24.39 -14.70
N GLY A 149 -6.44 24.71 -15.91
CA GLY A 149 -7.16 25.59 -16.83
C GLY A 149 -8.56 25.06 -17.17
N GLY A 150 -8.67 23.76 -17.46
CA GLY A 150 -9.93 23.07 -17.72
C GLY A 150 -10.88 23.09 -16.52
N MET A 151 -10.37 22.81 -15.31
CA MET A 151 -11.18 22.86 -14.08
C MET A 151 -11.69 24.28 -13.80
N LEU A 152 -10.84 25.30 -13.92
CA LEU A 152 -11.25 26.70 -13.71
C LEU A 152 -12.29 27.13 -14.76
N LEU A 153 -12.11 26.72 -16.03
CA LEU A 153 -13.10 26.96 -17.08
C LEU A 153 -14.44 26.28 -16.74
N LEU A 154 -14.43 25.04 -16.27
CA LEU A 154 -15.64 24.33 -15.83
C LEU A 154 -16.34 25.06 -14.68
N VAL A 155 -15.61 25.57 -13.69
CA VAL A 155 -16.19 26.39 -12.61
C VAL A 155 -16.87 27.63 -13.19
N VAL A 156 -16.19 28.38 -14.06
CA VAL A 156 -16.75 29.60 -14.69
C VAL A 156 -18.00 29.29 -15.50
N VAL A 157 -17.97 28.24 -16.34
CA VAL A 157 -19.10 27.81 -17.17
C VAL A 157 -20.28 27.40 -16.29
N THR A 158 -20.05 26.62 -15.23
CA THR A 158 -21.11 26.17 -14.33
C THR A 158 -21.71 27.34 -13.55
N VAL A 159 -20.91 28.27 -13.03
CA VAL A 159 -21.40 29.49 -12.39
C VAL A 159 -22.25 30.31 -13.37
N TRP A 160 -21.79 30.46 -14.62
CA TRP A 160 -22.54 31.16 -15.67
C TRP A 160 -23.88 30.48 -15.98
N LEU A 161 -23.91 29.14 -16.12
CA LEU A 161 -25.14 28.37 -16.33
C LEU A 161 -26.12 28.52 -15.17
N PHE A 162 -25.63 28.42 -13.93
CA PHE A 162 -26.45 28.57 -12.72
C PHE A 162 -27.02 29.99 -12.59
N LYS A 163 -26.25 31.01 -13.00
CA LYS A 163 -26.71 32.39 -13.09
C LYS A 163 -27.78 32.54 -14.17
N ARG A 164 -27.58 31.98 -15.37
CA ARG A 164 -28.55 32.01 -16.48
C ARG A 164 -29.86 31.30 -16.14
N LYS A 165 -29.82 30.22 -15.35
CA LYS A 165 -31.00 29.51 -14.82
C LYS A 165 -31.70 30.28 -13.68
N GLY A 166 -31.14 31.39 -13.22
CA GLY A 166 -31.72 32.25 -12.20
C GLY A 166 -31.67 31.69 -10.77
N TRP A 167 -30.88 30.65 -10.51
CA TRP A 167 -30.80 30.03 -9.18
C TRP A 167 -30.15 30.94 -8.14
N PHE A 168 -29.08 31.66 -8.51
CA PHE A 168 -28.51 32.71 -7.67
C PHE A 168 -29.53 33.79 -7.33
N GLN A 169 -30.28 34.27 -8.33
CA GLN A 169 -31.30 35.30 -8.13
C GLN A 169 -32.41 34.85 -7.18
N LYS A 170 -32.86 33.59 -7.29
CA LYS A 170 -33.84 32.98 -6.37
C LYS A 170 -33.30 32.88 -4.94
N THR A 171 -32.03 32.52 -4.77
CA THR A 171 -31.37 32.45 -3.45
C THR A 171 -31.18 33.84 -2.82
N PHE A 172 -30.83 34.86 -3.60
CA PHE A 172 -30.64 36.24 -3.10
C PHE A 172 -31.95 36.96 -2.78
N ASN A 173 -33.01 36.70 -3.55
CA ASN A 173 -34.32 37.35 -3.36
C ASN A 173 -35.26 36.56 -2.43
N ALA A 174 -34.72 35.61 -1.68
CA ALA A 174 -35.49 34.78 -0.77
C ALA A 174 -36.20 35.62 0.30
N SER A 175 -37.45 35.28 0.60
CA SER A 175 -38.23 36.01 1.60
C SER A 175 -38.32 35.28 2.95
N GLU A 176 -37.83 34.04 3.01
CA GLU A 176 -37.89 33.15 4.16
C GLU A 176 -36.91 33.54 5.29
N GLY A 177 -37.42 33.63 6.52
CA GLY A 177 -36.63 33.87 7.74
C GLY A 177 -36.24 32.58 8.46
N PHE A 178 -35.67 32.68 9.66
CA PHE A 178 -35.17 31.52 10.43
C PHE A 178 -36.25 30.44 10.66
N LYS A 179 -37.47 30.85 11.05
CA LYS A 179 -38.60 29.94 11.34
C LYS A 179 -39.05 29.08 10.15
N GLN A 180 -38.75 29.50 8.92
CA GLN A 180 -39.07 28.72 7.72
C GLN A 180 -37.91 27.82 7.26
N LYS A 181 -36.69 28.08 7.74
CA LYS A 181 -35.48 27.36 7.34
C LYS A 181 -35.05 26.28 8.33
N TRP A 182 -35.40 26.42 9.61
CA TRP A 182 -34.86 25.53 10.66
C TRP A 182 -35.21 24.06 10.44
N LEU A 183 -36.46 23.71 10.11
CA LEU A 183 -36.82 22.30 9.93
C LEU A 183 -36.11 21.66 8.72
N PRO A 184 -36.14 22.26 7.50
CA PRO A 184 -35.32 21.76 6.39
C PRO A 184 -33.83 21.64 6.72
N SER A 185 -33.29 22.58 7.51
CA SER A 185 -31.90 22.53 7.94
C SER A 185 -31.62 21.36 8.88
N LEU A 186 -32.50 21.11 9.85
CA LEU A 186 -32.37 20.00 10.78
C LEU A 186 -32.43 18.65 10.08
N VAL A 187 -33.27 18.51 9.04
CA VAL A 187 -33.33 17.28 8.24
C VAL A 187 -31.97 17.01 7.59
N VAL A 188 -31.37 17.99 6.93
CA VAL A 188 -30.08 17.79 6.25
C VAL A 188 -28.93 17.59 7.24
N ILE A 189 -28.94 18.31 8.37
CA ILE A 189 -27.99 18.09 9.47
C ILE A 189 -28.14 16.67 10.03
N GLY A 190 -29.37 16.20 10.24
CA GLY A 190 -29.66 14.84 10.70
C GLY A 190 -29.17 13.77 9.73
N ILE A 191 -29.36 13.97 8.43
CA ILE A 191 -28.80 13.08 7.40
C ILE A 191 -27.27 13.04 7.50
N MET A 192 -26.61 14.20 7.50
CA MET A 192 -25.14 14.26 7.60
C MET A 192 -24.63 13.58 8.88
N LEU A 193 -25.28 13.82 10.03
CA LEU A 193 -24.91 13.18 11.29
C LEU A 193 -25.13 11.66 11.26
N PHE A 194 -26.20 11.18 10.63
CA PHE A 194 -26.41 9.75 10.42
C PHE A 194 -25.28 9.12 9.60
N TYR A 195 -24.86 9.75 8.50
CA TYR A 195 -23.71 9.27 7.73
C TYR A 195 -22.41 9.29 8.55
N ALA A 196 -22.11 10.42 9.20
CA ALA A 196 -20.88 10.59 9.97
C ALA A 196 -20.75 9.62 11.16
N ALA A 197 -21.87 9.25 11.80
CA ALA A 197 -21.88 8.42 13.00
C ALA A 197 -22.14 6.94 12.73
N SER A 198 -22.91 6.60 11.70
CA SER A 198 -23.48 5.25 11.55
C SER A 198 -23.16 4.56 10.23
N ILE A 199 -22.60 5.27 9.24
CA ILE A 199 -22.31 4.68 7.92
C ILE A 199 -20.81 4.54 7.74
N GLU A 200 -20.35 3.30 7.67
CA GLU A 200 -18.97 2.98 7.35
C GLU A 200 -18.78 2.83 5.83
N ASN A 201 -17.55 3.05 5.36
CA ASN A 201 -17.24 2.96 3.93
C ASN A 201 -17.46 1.54 3.36
N ASP A 202 -17.32 0.52 4.20
CA ASP A 202 -17.45 -0.89 3.80
C ASP A 202 -18.90 -1.31 3.60
N PHE A 203 -19.88 -0.50 4.02
CA PHE A 203 -21.29 -0.77 3.70
C PHE A 203 -21.56 -0.70 2.18
N ALA A 204 -20.61 -0.17 1.39
CA ALA A 204 -20.66 -0.26 -0.07
C ALA A 204 -20.31 -1.65 -0.63
N GLU A 205 -19.75 -2.56 0.19
CA GLU A 205 -19.24 -3.86 -0.24
C GLU A 205 -20.34 -4.93 -0.13
N THR A 206 -21.15 -5.04 -1.19
CA THR A 206 -22.36 -5.90 -1.21
C THR A 206 -22.30 -7.04 -2.23
N SER A 207 -21.13 -7.22 -2.86
CA SER A 207 -20.84 -8.22 -3.89
C SER A 207 -19.56 -9.00 -3.57
N ASN A 208 -19.47 -10.23 -4.09
CA ASN A 208 -18.21 -11.00 -4.10
C ASN A 208 -17.23 -10.44 -5.14
N ASN A 209 -17.72 -9.69 -6.14
CA ASN A 209 -16.86 -9.01 -7.10
C ASN A 209 -16.40 -7.65 -6.56
N ARG A 210 -15.09 -7.56 -6.40
CA ARG A 210 -14.33 -6.39 -5.96
C ARG A 210 -14.62 -5.11 -6.76
N TYR A 211 -14.67 -5.18 -8.09
CA TYR A 211 -14.90 -4.01 -8.94
C TYR A 211 -16.30 -3.44 -8.73
N ASN A 212 -17.31 -4.30 -8.58
CA ASN A 212 -18.67 -3.86 -8.22
C ASN A 212 -18.68 -3.11 -6.87
N ASN A 213 -17.96 -3.62 -5.86
CA ASN A 213 -17.87 -2.95 -4.55
C ASN A 213 -17.23 -1.55 -4.65
N GLU A 214 -16.20 -1.39 -5.46
CA GLU A 214 -15.52 -0.11 -5.67
C GLU A 214 -16.35 0.88 -6.48
N LEU A 215 -17.06 0.41 -7.49
CA LEU A 215 -18.02 1.23 -8.24
C LEU A 215 -19.16 1.73 -7.34
N SER A 216 -19.51 0.97 -6.30
CA SER A 216 -20.56 1.32 -5.33
C SER A 216 -20.14 2.39 -4.31
N LYS A 217 -18.86 2.74 -4.24
CA LYS A 217 -18.33 3.77 -3.34
C LYS A 217 -18.43 5.18 -3.94
N ALA A 218 -18.24 6.19 -3.09
CA ALA A 218 -18.07 7.60 -3.47
C ALA A 218 -16.70 8.08 -2.98
N GLY A 219 -15.80 8.51 -3.88
CA GLY A 219 -14.40 8.75 -3.53
C GLY A 219 -14.17 9.79 -2.43
N ILE A 220 -14.90 10.91 -2.45
CA ILE A 220 -14.82 11.92 -1.38
C ILE A 220 -15.19 11.29 -0.02
N TYR A 221 -16.26 10.49 0.05
CA TYR A 221 -16.65 9.80 1.28
C TYR A 221 -15.54 8.85 1.75
N SER A 222 -15.03 8.04 0.83
CA SER A 222 -13.98 7.05 1.12
C SER A 222 -12.67 7.70 1.57
N PHE A 223 -12.31 8.87 1.02
CA PHE A 223 -11.15 9.64 1.45
C PHE A 223 -11.25 10.09 2.91
N PHE A 224 -12.37 10.69 3.31
CA PHE A 224 -12.57 11.13 4.69
C PHE A 224 -12.72 9.96 5.67
N ALA A 225 -13.38 8.88 5.25
CA ALA A 225 -13.46 7.66 6.04
C ALA A 225 -12.06 7.07 6.31
N ALA A 226 -11.19 7.05 5.30
CA ALA A 226 -9.81 6.59 5.45
C ALA A 226 -8.98 7.49 6.37
N PHE A 227 -9.10 8.82 6.23
CA PHE A 227 -8.37 9.78 7.07
C PHE A 227 -8.66 9.59 8.57
N ARG A 228 -9.89 9.19 8.93
CA ARG A 228 -10.28 8.99 10.33
C ARG A 228 -9.67 7.73 10.96
N ASN A 229 -9.33 6.72 10.19
CA ASN A 229 -9.13 5.35 10.69
C ASN A 229 -7.66 4.87 10.59
N ASN A 230 -6.65 5.75 10.73
CA ASN A 230 -5.24 5.52 10.34
C ASN A 230 -4.38 4.59 11.23
N GLU A 231 -4.91 4.07 12.36
CA GLU A 231 -4.36 2.92 13.08
C GLU A 231 -5.50 2.02 13.58
N LEU A 232 -5.36 0.70 13.46
CA LEU A 232 -6.36 -0.29 13.88
C LEU A 232 -5.76 -1.17 14.97
N SER A 233 -6.24 -1.00 16.20
CA SER A 233 -5.89 -1.84 17.35
C SER A 233 -6.36 -3.29 17.10
N TYR A 234 -5.46 -4.27 17.16
CA TYR A 234 -5.87 -5.66 16.91
C TYR A 234 -6.93 -6.12 17.91
N THR A 235 -6.72 -5.84 19.20
CA THR A 235 -7.56 -6.30 20.31
C THR A 235 -8.98 -5.74 20.28
N ASP A 236 -9.14 -4.52 19.77
CA ASP A 236 -10.45 -3.87 19.68
C ASP A 236 -11.25 -4.36 18.49
N PHE A 237 -10.57 -4.60 17.35
CA PHE A 237 -11.23 -4.79 16.06
C PHE A 237 -11.29 -6.25 15.58
N TYR A 238 -10.42 -7.14 16.04
CA TYR A 238 -10.34 -8.52 15.55
C TYR A 238 -10.71 -9.53 16.63
N LYS A 239 -10.96 -10.78 16.21
CA LYS A 239 -11.15 -11.89 17.16
C LYS A 239 -9.83 -12.12 17.91
N THR A 240 -9.96 -12.34 19.21
CA THR A 240 -8.83 -12.60 20.10
C THR A 240 -9.02 -13.92 20.85
N ILE A 241 -7.89 -14.50 21.23
CA ILE A 241 -7.78 -15.61 22.18
C ILE A 241 -6.91 -15.16 23.36
N PRO A 242 -6.83 -15.92 24.48
CA PRO A 242 -5.88 -15.62 25.54
C PRO A 242 -4.44 -15.48 25.02
N GLU A 243 -3.73 -14.42 25.41
CA GLU A 243 -2.39 -14.10 24.88
C GLU A 243 -1.39 -15.25 25.07
N LYS A 244 -1.43 -15.91 26.23
CA LYS A 244 -0.61 -17.09 26.51
C LYS A 244 -0.89 -18.23 25.53
N GLN A 245 -2.15 -18.41 25.12
CA GLN A 245 -2.51 -19.41 24.13
C GLN A 245 -1.97 -19.03 22.74
N ALA A 246 -2.10 -17.76 22.32
CA ALA A 246 -1.52 -17.28 21.07
C ALA A 246 0.00 -17.49 21.04
N LEU A 247 0.69 -17.14 22.14
CA LEU A 247 2.12 -17.33 22.30
C LEU A 247 2.53 -18.80 22.16
N THR A 248 1.90 -19.70 22.93
CA THR A 248 2.20 -21.15 22.88
C THR A 248 1.92 -21.75 21.50
N ASN A 249 0.83 -21.34 20.85
CA ASN A 249 0.50 -21.81 19.50
C ASN A 249 1.57 -21.41 18.48
N VAL A 250 1.97 -20.13 18.47
CA VAL A 250 3.02 -19.66 17.56
C VAL A 250 4.34 -20.34 17.86
N GLN A 251 4.74 -20.46 19.13
CA GLN A 251 5.96 -21.18 19.53
C GLN A 251 5.98 -22.61 18.98
N HIS A 252 4.86 -23.34 19.12
CA HIS A 252 4.73 -24.69 18.57
C HIS A 252 4.84 -24.70 17.04
N GLN A 253 4.27 -23.70 16.36
CA GLN A 253 4.28 -23.63 14.90
C GLN A 253 5.62 -23.19 14.31
N ILE A 254 6.43 -22.43 15.04
CA ILE A 254 7.70 -21.88 14.52
C ILE A 254 8.94 -22.65 14.95
N SER A 255 8.86 -23.39 16.06
CA SER A 255 10.02 -24.09 16.60
C SER A 255 10.30 -25.36 15.81
N GLY A 256 11.50 -25.46 15.23
CA GLY A 256 12.01 -26.71 14.68
C GLY A 256 12.46 -27.69 15.77
N PRO A 257 12.64 -28.98 15.44
CA PRO A 257 13.09 -30.00 16.41
C PRO A 257 14.45 -29.71 17.07
N LEU A 258 15.28 -28.87 16.43
CA LEU A 258 16.62 -28.52 16.89
C LEU A 258 16.71 -27.10 17.46
N ASP A 259 15.60 -26.37 17.52
CA ASP A 259 15.56 -25.00 18.01
C ASP A 259 15.45 -24.98 19.54
N SER A 260 15.94 -23.91 20.15
CA SER A 260 15.81 -23.68 21.59
C SER A 260 15.17 -22.32 21.85
N LEU A 261 13.96 -22.31 22.42
CA LEU A 261 13.27 -21.09 22.84
C LEU A 261 13.96 -20.48 24.06
N LEU A 262 14.20 -19.18 24.02
CA LEU A 262 14.83 -18.37 25.05
C LEU A 262 13.76 -17.45 25.65
N HIS A 263 13.45 -17.61 26.94
CA HIS A 263 12.34 -16.91 27.62
C HIS A 263 10.93 -17.22 27.03
N PRO A 264 10.54 -18.51 26.90
CA PRO A 264 9.29 -18.92 26.27
C PRO A 264 8.03 -18.44 27.00
N GLU A 265 8.15 -17.91 28.21
CA GLU A 265 7.02 -17.32 28.92
C GLU A 265 6.63 -15.92 28.43
N LYS A 266 7.46 -15.26 27.61
CA LYS A 266 7.25 -13.87 27.15
C LYS A 266 7.32 -13.67 25.65
N ASN A 267 8.09 -14.47 24.91
CA ASN A 267 8.43 -14.16 23.51
C ASN A 267 8.57 -15.42 22.65
N ILE A 268 8.96 -15.22 21.38
CA ILE A 268 9.29 -16.29 20.42
C ILE A 268 10.78 -16.33 20.08
N PHE A 269 11.61 -15.72 20.93
CA PHE A 269 13.04 -15.61 20.75
C PHE A 269 13.66 -17.00 20.84
N ARG A 270 14.52 -17.36 19.88
CA ARG A 270 15.07 -18.72 19.81
C ARG A 270 16.45 -18.77 19.18
N THR A 271 17.23 -19.76 19.58
CA THR A 271 18.46 -20.17 18.92
C THR A 271 18.17 -21.22 17.86
N ILE A 272 18.63 -20.97 16.64
CA ILE A 272 18.64 -21.90 15.50
C ILE A 272 20.01 -22.56 15.42
N LYS A 273 20.02 -23.88 15.31
CA LYS A 273 21.26 -24.64 15.14
C LYS A 273 21.74 -24.57 13.70
N GLY A 274 23.00 -24.16 13.52
CA GLY A 274 23.67 -24.12 12.21
C GLY A 274 24.33 -25.43 11.79
N GLY A 275 24.82 -25.42 10.56
CA GLY A 275 25.67 -26.46 9.96
C GLY A 275 27.09 -25.94 9.71
N VAL A 276 27.64 -26.26 8.53
CA VAL A 276 28.93 -25.70 8.09
C VAL A 276 28.69 -24.29 7.57
N GLU A 277 29.08 -23.29 8.37
CA GLU A 277 28.84 -21.88 8.04
C GLU A 277 29.66 -21.42 6.84
N LYS A 278 28.98 -20.84 5.84
CA LYS A 278 29.58 -20.10 4.72
C LYS A 278 29.27 -18.62 4.90
N ARG A 279 30.25 -17.75 4.66
CA ARG A 279 30.09 -16.29 4.87
C ARG A 279 30.37 -15.49 3.59
N PRO A 280 29.56 -15.66 2.53
CA PRO A 280 29.64 -14.79 1.36
C PRO A 280 29.06 -13.42 1.67
N ASN A 281 29.46 -12.39 0.93
CA ASN A 281 28.70 -11.14 0.92
C ASN A 281 27.26 -11.42 0.45
N VAL A 282 26.32 -10.58 0.87
CA VAL A 282 24.91 -10.72 0.47
C VAL A 282 24.42 -9.39 -0.09
N ILE A 283 23.91 -9.41 -1.31
CA ILE A 283 23.24 -8.26 -1.93
C ILE A 283 21.79 -8.64 -2.17
N LEU A 284 20.87 -7.99 -1.45
CA LEU A 284 19.43 -8.16 -1.61
C LEU A 284 18.89 -7.02 -2.48
N ILE A 285 18.36 -7.37 -3.65
CA ILE A 285 17.65 -6.46 -4.56
C ILE A 285 16.15 -6.64 -4.32
N CYS A 286 15.57 -5.71 -3.56
CA CYS A 286 14.14 -5.59 -3.38
C CYS A 286 13.53 -4.82 -4.56
N VAL A 287 12.75 -5.51 -5.39
CA VAL A 287 12.25 -4.98 -6.67
C VAL A 287 10.84 -4.43 -6.51
N GLU A 288 10.66 -3.15 -6.83
CA GLU A 288 9.40 -2.41 -6.75
C GLU A 288 8.34 -3.02 -7.67
N SER A 289 7.16 -3.33 -7.10
CA SER A 289 5.94 -3.69 -7.84
C SER A 289 6.11 -4.81 -8.88
N LEU A 290 6.98 -5.79 -8.62
CA LEU A 290 7.26 -6.90 -9.54
C LEU A 290 6.36 -8.12 -9.21
N SER A 291 5.16 -8.15 -9.77
CA SER A 291 4.28 -9.34 -9.68
C SER A 291 4.90 -10.56 -10.37
N ALA A 292 4.69 -11.77 -9.83
CA ALA A 292 5.11 -13.01 -10.49
C ALA A 292 4.53 -13.14 -11.91
N GLY A 293 3.28 -12.69 -12.10
CA GLY A 293 2.61 -12.66 -13.40
C GLY A 293 3.27 -11.80 -14.48
N TYR A 294 4.36 -11.06 -14.19
CA TYR A 294 5.18 -10.40 -15.20
C TYR A 294 6.27 -11.28 -15.79
N LEU A 295 6.67 -12.37 -15.10
CA LEU A 295 7.78 -13.21 -15.54
C LEU A 295 7.30 -14.38 -16.41
N GLY A 296 8.07 -14.70 -17.44
CA GLY A 296 7.81 -15.83 -18.33
C GLY A 296 7.90 -17.18 -17.62
N ILE A 297 8.72 -17.32 -16.58
CA ILE A 297 8.78 -18.54 -15.77
C ILE A 297 7.46 -18.85 -15.04
N PHE A 298 6.60 -17.85 -14.86
CA PHE A 298 5.23 -17.98 -14.32
C PHE A 298 4.15 -17.91 -15.41
N GLY A 299 4.52 -18.03 -16.69
CA GLY A 299 3.58 -18.11 -17.81
C GLY A 299 3.30 -16.79 -18.53
N ASN A 300 4.02 -15.70 -18.23
CA ASN A 300 3.86 -14.46 -18.99
C ASN A 300 4.43 -14.56 -20.42
N GLU A 301 3.61 -14.31 -21.43
CA GLU A 301 4.01 -14.39 -22.84
C GLU A 301 4.49 -13.05 -23.44
N LYS A 302 4.52 -11.95 -22.66
CA LYS A 302 4.89 -10.62 -23.17
C LYS A 302 6.40 -10.40 -23.25
N HIS A 303 7.21 -11.33 -22.71
CA HIS A 303 8.67 -11.29 -22.73
C HIS A 303 9.26 -9.96 -22.21
N ILE A 304 8.71 -9.45 -21.10
CA ILE A 304 9.14 -8.21 -20.47
C ILE A 304 10.19 -8.41 -19.36
N THR A 305 10.61 -9.65 -19.07
CA THR A 305 11.65 -9.96 -18.06
C THR A 305 12.68 -11.00 -18.54
N PRO A 306 13.27 -10.85 -19.73
CA PRO A 306 14.15 -11.87 -20.31
C PRO A 306 15.37 -12.21 -19.44
N ASN A 307 15.94 -11.24 -18.69
CA ASN A 307 17.10 -11.51 -17.84
C ASN A 307 16.70 -12.33 -16.61
N LEU A 308 15.66 -11.91 -15.88
CA LEU A 308 15.17 -12.62 -14.70
C LEU A 308 14.67 -14.03 -15.05
N ASP A 309 14.02 -14.20 -16.21
CA ASP A 309 13.60 -15.53 -16.69
C ASP A 309 14.80 -16.45 -16.97
N SER A 310 15.89 -15.90 -17.53
CA SER A 310 17.12 -16.66 -17.75
C SER A 310 17.79 -17.03 -16.43
N ILE A 311 17.86 -16.08 -15.49
CA ILE A 311 18.50 -16.27 -14.19
C ILE A 311 17.70 -17.31 -13.38
N ALA A 312 16.38 -17.21 -13.33
CA ALA A 312 15.53 -18.15 -12.59
C ALA A 312 15.70 -19.60 -13.08
N LYS A 313 15.94 -19.82 -14.38
CA LYS A 313 16.18 -21.16 -14.92
C LYS A 313 17.52 -21.76 -14.50
N GLU A 314 18.53 -20.92 -14.26
CA GLU A 314 19.89 -21.35 -13.93
C GLU A 314 20.19 -21.38 -12.43
N GLU A 315 19.44 -20.63 -11.63
CA GLU A 315 19.69 -20.40 -10.20
C GLU A 315 18.58 -20.97 -9.32
N THR A 316 18.67 -20.75 -8.01
CA THR A 316 17.59 -21.14 -7.10
C THR A 316 16.44 -20.16 -7.23
N TYR A 317 15.20 -20.62 -7.41
CA TYR A 317 14.04 -19.72 -7.37
C TYR A 317 12.84 -20.31 -6.61
N PHE A 318 12.03 -19.41 -6.05
CA PHE A 318 10.80 -19.75 -5.35
C PHE A 318 9.63 -19.77 -6.32
N THR A 319 8.91 -20.88 -6.38
CA THR A 319 7.76 -21.03 -7.29
C THR A 319 6.44 -20.56 -6.67
N ASN A 320 6.34 -20.55 -5.33
CA ASN A 320 5.08 -20.39 -4.60
C ASN A 320 5.23 -19.43 -3.40
N LEU A 321 5.79 -18.24 -3.67
CA LEU A 321 6.08 -17.21 -2.68
C LEU A 321 5.05 -16.09 -2.72
N TYR A 322 4.56 -15.67 -1.54
CA TYR A 322 3.58 -14.58 -1.44
C TYR A 322 4.10 -13.41 -0.59
N ALA A 323 3.83 -12.21 -1.07
CA ALA A 323 4.03 -10.98 -0.31
C ALA A 323 3.11 -10.99 0.91
N THR A 324 3.56 -10.40 2.02
CA THR A 324 2.71 -10.22 3.20
C THR A 324 1.71 -9.08 3.03
N GLY A 325 2.00 -8.16 2.12
CA GLY A 325 1.26 -6.92 1.94
C GLY A 325 1.32 -6.40 0.53
N THR A 326 0.75 -5.22 0.35
CA THR A 326 0.48 -4.65 -0.97
C THR A 326 1.18 -3.31 -1.22
N ARG A 327 2.21 -3.02 -0.41
CA ARG A 327 2.99 -1.77 -0.45
C ARG A 327 4.45 -2.05 -0.11
N THR A 328 5.34 -1.22 -0.65
CA THR A 328 6.79 -1.28 -0.43
C THR A 328 7.15 -1.39 1.05
N VAL A 329 6.57 -0.53 1.90
CA VAL A 329 6.80 -0.56 3.36
C VAL A 329 6.32 -1.84 4.05
N ARG A 330 5.40 -2.61 3.47
CA ARG A 330 5.01 -3.95 3.97
C ARG A 330 5.97 -5.02 3.51
N GLY A 331 6.46 -4.93 2.27
CA GLY A 331 7.53 -5.78 1.78
C GLY A 331 8.80 -5.63 2.62
N MET A 332 9.24 -4.38 2.83
CA MET A 332 10.39 -4.07 3.68
C MET A 332 10.18 -4.51 5.14
N GLU A 333 8.99 -4.30 5.72
CA GLU A 333 8.64 -4.81 7.05
C GLU A 333 8.81 -6.34 7.13
N ALA A 334 8.23 -7.07 6.18
CA ALA A 334 8.29 -8.53 6.16
C ALA A 334 9.71 -9.06 5.95
N ILE A 335 10.46 -8.49 5.02
CA ILE A 335 11.83 -8.90 4.73
C ILE A 335 12.73 -8.63 5.95
N THR A 336 12.60 -7.45 6.57
CA THR A 336 13.53 -7.02 7.63
C THR A 336 13.18 -7.60 9.00
N LEU A 337 11.90 -7.63 9.37
CA LEU A 337 11.45 -8.10 10.69
C LEU A 337 11.08 -9.60 10.68
N SER A 338 10.83 -10.18 9.50
CA SER A 338 10.35 -11.56 9.37
C SER A 338 9.09 -11.85 10.20
N ILE A 339 8.14 -10.90 10.21
CA ILE A 339 6.87 -10.98 10.95
C ILE A 339 5.65 -10.95 10.01
N PRO A 340 4.50 -11.52 10.41
CA PRO A 340 3.24 -11.36 9.69
C PRO A 340 2.83 -9.88 9.65
N PRO A 341 2.04 -9.46 8.65
CA PRO A 341 1.58 -8.08 8.57
C PRO A 341 0.65 -7.79 9.76
N THR A 342 0.90 -6.69 10.46
CA THR A 342 0.03 -6.18 11.53
C THR A 342 -1.12 -5.35 10.94
N PRO A 343 -2.33 -5.31 11.55
CA PRO A 343 -3.45 -4.52 11.02
C PRO A 343 -3.11 -3.03 11.00
N GLY A 344 -3.58 -2.28 10.02
CA GLY A 344 -3.33 -0.84 9.92
C GLY A 344 -2.13 -0.47 9.04
N ARG A 345 -1.33 0.52 9.47
CA ARG A 345 -0.15 1.02 8.73
C ARG A 345 1.08 0.14 9.01
N SER A 346 2.05 0.04 8.09
CA SER A 346 3.30 -0.72 8.32
C SER A 346 4.09 -0.19 9.52
N ILE A 347 4.72 -1.08 10.31
CA ILE A 347 5.61 -0.74 11.43
C ILE A 347 6.74 0.20 10.97
N VAL A 348 7.22 0.08 9.73
CA VAL A 348 8.20 1.00 9.12
C VAL A 348 7.78 2.45 9.29
N LYS A 349 6.47 2.74 9.30
CA LYS A 349 5.92 4.08 9.43
C LYS A 349 5.24 4.35 10.77
N ARG A 350 5.21 3.42 11.73
CA ARG A 350 4.60 3.65 13.05
C ARG A 350 5.57 4.35 14.01
N LYS A 351 5.08 4.73 15.20
CA LYS A 351 5.96 5.13 16.31
C LYS A 351 6.77 3.91 16.80
N HIS A 352 7.80 4.10 17.61
CA HIS A 352 8.58 2.99 18.20
C HIS A 352 9.07 1.94 17.17
N ASN A 353 9.54 2.42 16.02
CA ASN A 353 9.97 1.60 14.89
C ASN A 353 11.50 1.46 14.78
N GLN A 354 12.20 1.68 15.89
CA GLN A 354 13.66 1.66 16.00
C GLN A 354 14.06 0.70 17.12
N ASN A 355 15.31 0.25 17.13
CA ASN A 355 15.81 -0.77 18.05
C ASN A 355 15.00 -2.07 18.03
N LEU A 356 14.45 -2.44 16.88
CA LEU A 356 13.75 -3.71 16.67
C LEU A 356 14.75 -4.82 16.31
N PHE A 357 14.44 -6.05 16.67
CA PHE A 357 15.20 -7.21 16.20
C PHE A 357 14.90 -7.46 14.71
N THR A 358 15.92 -7.34 13.85
CA THR A 358 15.78 -7.50 12.39
C THR A 358 16.75 -8.55 11.84
N ILE A 359 16.61 -8.94 10.58
CA ILE A 359 17.63 -9.71 9.84
C ILE A 359 19.01 -9.06 9.91
N GLY A 360 19.06 -7.73 10.06
CA GLY A 360 20.28 -6.98 10.24
C GLY A 360 21.03 -7.40 11.50
N GLU A 361 20.35 -7.76 12.60
CA GLU A 361 21.03 -8.21 13.82
C GLU A 361 21.64 -9.61 13.62
N VAL A 362 21.01 -10.47 12.82
CA VAL A 362 21.60 -11.75 12.40
C VAL A 362 22.89 -11.51 11.60
N PHE A 363 22.86 -10.65 10.59
CA PHE A 363 24.06 -10.28 9.83
C PHE A 363 25.17 -9.66 10.69
N LYS A 364 24.81 -8.76 11.61
CA LYS A 364 25.76 -8.15 12.56
C LYS A 364 26.42 -9.19 13.46
N SER A 365 25.67 -10.19 13.94
CA SER A 365 26.24 -11.30 14.73
C SER A 365 27.30 -12.11 13.97
N LYS A 366 27.27 -12.05 12.63
CA LYS A 366 28.24 -12.68 11.73
C LYS A 366 29.36 -11.75 11.25
N GLY A 367 29.37 -10.50 11.72
CA GLY A 367 30.42 -9.50 11.44
C GLY A 367 30.17 -8.60 10.22
N TYR A 368 28.97 -8.62 9.65
CA TYR A 368 28.68 -7.89 8.41
C TYR A 368 28.55 -6.38 8.65
N SER A 369 28.98 -5.56 7.69
CA SER A 369 28.39 -4.23 7.51
C SER A 369 27.00 -4.36 6.90
N ARG A 370 26.14 -3.36 7.12
CA ARG A 370 24.74 -3.42 6.71
C ARG A 370 24.35 -2.07 6.16
N THR A 371 23.94 -2.02 4.90
CA THR A 371 23.66 -0.77 4.21
C THR A 371 22.32 -0.86 3.51
N PHE A 372 21.49 0.16 3.65
CA PHE A 372 20.26 0.33 2.89
C PHE A 372 20.48 1.35 1.77
N PHE A 373 20.20 0.95 0.53
CA PHE A 373 20.32 1.75 -0.68
C PHE A 373 18.95 2.09 -1.24
N TYR A 374 18.73 3.38 -1.51
CA TYR A 374 17.52 3.86 -2.15
C TYR A 374 17.82 4.97 -3.16
N GLY A 375 17.21 4.89 -4.35
CA GLY A 375 17.44 5.89 -5.39
C GLY A 375 16.75 7.23 -5.15
N GLY A 376 15.76 7.27 -4.27
CA GLY A 376 15.05 8.48 -3.85
C GLY A 376 15.62 9.06 -2.55
N ASP A 377 14.87 9.94 -1.91
CA ASP A 377 15.23 10.42 -0.56
C ASP A 377 14.66 9.47 0.49
N GLY A 378 15.49 9.04 1.44
CA GLY A 378 15.09 8.07 2.46
C GLY A 378 14.03 8.59 3.44
N TYR A 379 13.78 9.90 3.54
CA TYR A 379 12.69 10.43 4.37
C TYR A 379 11.31 9.98 3.86
N PHE A 380 11.20 9.70 2.55
CA PHE A 380 9.99 9.17 1.95
C PHE A 380 9.63 7.84 2.65
N ASP A 381 8.35 7.68 2.99
CA ASP A 381 7.84 6.51 3.71
C ASP A 381 8.59 6.14 5.01
N ASN A 382 9.31 7.11 5.62
CA ASN A 382 10.07 6.93 6.86
C ASN A 382 11.18 5.85 6.76
N MET A 383 11.73 5.63 5.56
CA MET A 383 12.73 4.57 5.33
C MET A 383 14.05 4.85 6.06
N ASP A 384 14.58 6.08 5.95
CA ASP A 384 15.85 6.50 6.54
C ASP A 384 15.88 6.27 8.05
N LYS A 385 14.85 6.71 8.76
CA LYS A 385 14.71 6.56 10.20
C LYS A 385 14.51 5.10 10.62
N PHE A 386 13.72 4.34 9.85
CA PHE A 386 13.52 2.92 10.15
C PHE A 386 14.82 2.13 9.97
N PHE A 387 15.48 2.24 8.82
CA PHE A 387 16.70 1.47 8.55
C PHE A 387 17.86 1.93 9.43
N SER A 388 18.07 3.23 9.61
CA SER A 388 19.12 3.76 10.49
C SER A 388 18.88 3.38 11.94
N GLY A 389 17.65 3.56 12.44
CA GLY A 389 17.26 3.17 13.80
C GLY A 389 17.30 1.66 14.06
N ASN A 390 17.41 0.84 13.02
CA ASN A 390 17.62 -0.62 13.12
C ASN A 390 19.01 -1.05 12.64
N GLY A 391 19.97 -0.10 12.60
CA GLY A 391 21.39 -0.35 12.49
C GLY A 391 21.97 -0.46 11.07
N PHE A 392 21.23 -0.05 10.06
CA PHE A 392 21.73 0.04 8.68
C PHE A 392 22.34 1.41 8.43
N ASP A 393 23.49 1.45 7.77
CA ASP A 393 23.98 2.66 7.12
C ASP A 393 23.05 3.02 5.95
N ILE A 394 22.95 4.31 5.63
CA ILE A 394 22.00 4.82 4.64
C ILE A 394 22.76 5.36 3.43
N VAL A 395 22.37 4.90 2.24
CA VAL A 395 22.79 5.49 0.97
C VAL A 395 21.53 5.88 0.20
N ASP A 396 21.28 7.18 0.08
CA ASP A 396 20.10 7.71 -0.58
C ASP A 396 20.43 8.91 -1.47
N ARG A 397 19.48 9.44 -2.24
CA ARG A 397 19.76 10.58 -3.14
C ARG A 397 20.11 11.87 -2.39
N GLY A 398 19.45 12.12 -1.26
CA GLY A 398 19.76 13.24 -0.36
C GLY A 398 19.67 14.63 -0.98
N ARG A 399 18.54 14.96 -1.64
CA ARG A 399 18.24 16.23 -2.34
C ARG A 399 18.08 17.47 -1.43
N GLY A 400 18.74 17.48 -0.27
CA GLY A 400 18.69 18.59 0.68
C GLY A 400 17.45 18.61 1.60
N PHE A 401 16.63 17.55 1.58
CA PHE A 401 15.53 17.38 2.53
C PHE A 401 16.05 16.99 3.92
N LEU A 402 15.35 17.46 4.96
CA LEU A 402 15.59 16.99 6.31
C LEU A 402 15.22 15.50 6.41
N PRO A 403 16.07 14.67 7.02
CA PRO A 403 15.71 13.29 7.34
C PRO A 403 14.39 13.19 8.11
N SER A 404 13.70 12.05 8.03
CA SER A 404 12.43 11.85 8.77
C SER A 404 12.60 11.72 10.30
N GLY A 405 13.86 11.69 10.77
CA GLY A 405 14.28 11.75 12.17
C GLY A 405 15.80 11.71 12.30
N ASP A 406 16.31 11.49 13.51
CA ASP A 406 17.75 11.35 13.73
C ASP A 406 18.28 10.10 12.99
N ILE A 407 19.32 10.30 12.16
CA ILE A 407 20.11 9.21 11.61
C ILE A 407 21.14 8.83 12.67
N VAL A 408 21.03 7.61 13.20
CA VAL A 408 21.87 7.09 14.29
C VAL A 408 23.04 6.24 13.80
N THR A 409 23.15 6.08 12.48
CA THR A 409 24.22 5.38 11.74
C THR A 409 24.93 6.36 10.80
N THR A 410 25.68 5.87 9.80
CA THR A 410 26.24 6.75 8.77
C THR A 410 25.24 6.95 7.63
N ARG A 411 25.30 8.13 6.99
CA ARG A 411 24.56 8.44 5.78
C ARG A 411 25.51 8.97 4.71
N LYS A 412 25.38 8.47 3.49
CA LYS A 412 26.04 8.96 2.29
C LYS A 412 25.00 9.26 1.23
N ASN A 413 25.28 10.23 0.37
CA ASN A 413 24.40 10.54 -0.74
C ASN A 413 24.84 9.85 -2.04
N ILE A 414 23.90 9.71 -2.96
CA ILE A 414 24.16 9.56 -4.40
C ILE A 414 24.38 10.98 -4.95
N GLU A 415 25.62 11.31 -5.25
CA GLU A 415 26.04 12.65 -5.66
C GLU A 415 25.61 12.95 -7.10
N ASP A 416 25.52 14.23 -7.45
CA ASP A 416 24.99 14.68 -8.75
C ASP A 416 25.79 14.16 -9.95
N ASP A 417 27.09 13.94 -9.80
CA ASP A 417 27.97 13.38 -10.84
C ASP A 417 27.84 11.85 -10.98
N GLU A 418 27.08 11.21 -10.08
CA GLU A 418 26.70 9.79 -10.15
C GLU A 418 25.35 9.57 -10.85
N VAL A 419 24.60 10.65 -11.16
CA VAL A 419 23.24 10.58 -11.70
C VAL A 419 23.23 10.75 -13.21
N THR A 420 22.76 9.73 -13.92
CA THR A 420 22.55 9.78 -15.37
C THR A 420 21.09 10.03 -15.73
N PHE A 421 20.16 9.64 -14.87
CA PHE A 421 18.72 9.90 -15.03
C PHE A 421 18.02 9.93 -13.66
N GLU A 422 17.11 10.88 -13.49
CA GLU A 422 16.25 10.95 -12.30
C GLU A 422 14.83 11.44 -12.65
N ASN A 423 13.84 11.01 -11.86
CA ASN A 423 12.46 11.51 -11.89
C ASN A 423 11.98 11.88 -10.48
N ALA A 424 10.67 12.03 -10.28
CA ALA A 424 10.08 12.31 -8.97
C ALA A 424 10.54 11.33 -7.85
N TRP A 425 10.65 10.03 -8.17
CA TRP A 425 10.92 8.96 -7.19
C TRP A 425 12.39 8.82 -6.85
N GLY A 426 13.29 9.24 -7.73
CA GLY A 426 14.72 9.11 -7.51
C GLY A 426 15.51 8.92 -8.80
N VAL A 427 16.76 8.51 -8.64
CA VAL A 427 17.64 8.10 -9.74
C VAL A 427 17.18 6.77 -10.33
N CYS A 428 17.58 6.49 -11.56
CA CYS A 428 17.24 5.22 -12.22
C CYS A 428 17.95 4.02 -11.58
N ASP A 429 17.41 2.81 -11.80
CA ASP A 429 17.93 1.59 -11.17
C ASP A 429 19.41 1.32 -11.51
N GLU A 430 19.86 1.66 -12.74
CA GLU A 430 21.29 1.56 -13.13
C GLU A 430 22.19 2.42 -12.23
N ASP A 431 21.78 3.63 -11.88
CA ASP A 431 22.58 4.54 -11.04
C ASP A 431 22.64 4.03 -9.59
N ILE A 432 21.54 3.46 -9.07
CA ILE A 432 21.53 2.80 -7.75
C ILE A 432 22.53 1.64 -7.76
N PHE A 433 22.48 0.78 -8.78
CA PHE A 433 23.39 -0.36 -8.89
C PHE A 433 24.86 0.06 -9.08
N ASN A 434 25.12 1.16 -9.78
CA ASN A 434 26.46 1.73 -9.89
C ASN A 434 26.99 2.19 -8.53
N LYS A 435 26.15 2.83 -7.71
CA LYS A 435 26.51 3.21 -6.34
C LYS A 435 26.79 1.99 -5.46
N VAL A 436 25.94 0.98 -5.52
CA VAL A 436 26.15 -0.31 -4.81
C VAL A 436 27.48 -0.92 -5.19
N MET A 437 27.83 -0.99 -6.49
CA MET A 437 29.13 -1.54 -6.92
C MET A 437 30.32 -0.78 -6.29
N ARG A 438 30.24 0.55 -6.21
CA ARG A 438 31.32 1.37 -5.60
C ARG A 438 31.46 1.11 -4.11
N GLU A 439 30.34 1.03 -3.38
CA GLU A 439 30.35 0.73 -1.95
C GLU A 439 30.79 -0.73 -1.66
N ALA A 440 30.38 -1.68 -2.50
CA ALA A 440 30.82 -3.08 -2.43
C ALA A 440 32.32 -3.23 -2.72
N ASP A 441 32.87 -2.48 -3.69
CA ASP A 441 34.31 -2.41 -3.95
C ASP A 441 35.06 -1.91 -2.71
N ALA A 442 34.61 -0.80 -2.12
CA ALA A 442 35.21 -0.23 -0.91
C ALA A 442 35.13 -1.17 0.30
N ALA A 443 34.01 -1.86 0.51
CA ALA A 443 33.85 -2.84 1.58
C ALA A 443 34.76 -4.06 1.37
N SER A 444 34.85 -4.54 0.12
CA SER A 444 35.73 -5.66 -0.25
C SER A 444 37.21 -5.32 -0.03
N GLU A 445 37.66 -4.10 -0.34
CA GLU A 445 39.03 -3.65 -0.09
C GLU A 445 39.39 -3.64 1.40
N GLN A 446 38.38 -3.44 2.26
CA GLN A 446 38.54 -3.48 3.72
C GLN A 446 38.45 -4.91 4.31
N GLY A 447 38.19 -5.92 3.48
CA GLY A 447 38.11 -7.34 3.90
C GLY A 447 36.94 -7.64 4.84
N ARG A 448 35.91 -6.79 4.87
CA ARG A 448 34.72 -6.96 5.72
C ARG A 448 33.56 -7.51 4.89
N PRO A 449 32.86 -8.58 5.33
CA PRO A 449 31.67 -9.04 4.64
C PRO A 449 30.57 -7.98 4.74
N PHE A 450 29.78 -7.81 3.68
CA PHE A 450 28.74 -6.79 3.61
C PHE A 450 27.37 -7.38 3.28
N PHE A 451 26.34 -6.76 3.86
CA PHE A 451 24.94 -6.98 3.53
C PHE A 451 24.34 -5.68 2.99
N ASP A 452 24.05 -5.67 1.70
CA ASP A 452 23.47 -4.50 1.03
C ASP A 452 22.01 -4.78 0.68
N PHE A 453 21.10 -4.03 1.28
CA PHE A 453 19.67 -4.04 0.97
C PHE A 453 19.39 -2.90 -0.01
N ILE A 454 18.92 -3.22 -1.21
CA ILE A 454 18.62 -2.24 -2.26
C ILE A 454 17.12 -2.20 -2.50
N MET A 455 16.54 -1.00 -2.58
CA MET A 455 15.17 -0.78 -3.04
C MET A 455 15.18 -0.05 -4.39
N THR A 456 14.71 -0.71 -5.45
CA THR A 456 14.62 -0.13 -6.81
C THR A 456 13.53 0.95 -6.89
N THR A 457 13.59 1.85 -7.88
CA THR A 457 12.67 3.01 -7.99
C THR A 457 11.98 3.12 -9.34
N SER A 458 12.53 2.51 -10.40
CA SER A 458 12.14 2.85 -11.77
C SER A 458 10.75 2.31 -12.17
N ASN A 459 10.28 1.23 -11.55
CA ASN A 459 8.95 0.63 -11.78
C ASN A 459 7.81 1.40 -11.09
N HIS A 460 7.81 2.72 -11.22
CA HIS A 460 6.82 3.60 -10.63
C HIS A 460 6.33 4.64 -11.65
N LYS A 461 5.03 5.00 -11.64
CA LYS A 461 4.47 6.05 -12.52
C LYS A 461 5.27 7.35 -12.33
N PRO A 462 5.75 8.05 -13.38
CA PRO A 462 5.32 7.99 -14.79
C PRO A 462 5.95 6.89 -15.65
N TYR A 463 6.66 5.92 -15.06
CA TYR A 463 7.32 4.80 -15.76
C TYR A 463 8.43 5.28 -16.71
N THR A 464 9.16 6.32 -16.29
CA THR A 464 10.25 6.90 -17.06
C THR A 464 11.61 6.37 -16.61
N TYR A 465 12.47 6.13 -17.59
CA TYR A 465 13.82 5.59 -17.49
C TYR A 465 14.70 6.12 -18.65
N PRO A 466 16.03 5.95 -18.62
CA PRO A 466 16.90 6.36 -19.72
C PRO A 466 16.49 5.77 -21.07
N GLU A 467 16.46 6.61 -22.11
CA GLU A 467 16.10 6.20 -23.47
C GLU A 467 17.15 5.27 -24.09
N GLY A 468 16.70 4.41 -25.01
CA GLY A 468 17.58 3.54 -25.81
C GLY A 468 18.22 2.36 -25.06
N LYS A 469 17.83 2.12 -23.81
CA LYS A 469 18.28 0.96 -23.01
C LYS A 469 17.53 -0.32 -23.34
N ILE A 470 16.25 -0.20 -23.67
CA ILE A 470 15.35 -1.29 -24.06
C ILE A 470 14.55 -0.88 -25.30
N ASP A 471 13.80 -1.82 -25.87
CA ASP A 471 12.95 -1.66 -27.06
C ASP A 471 11.57 -1.04 -26.78
N ILE A 472 11.27 -0.70 -25.53
CA ILE A 472 10.04 0.00 -25.13
C ILE A 472 10.42 1.46 -24.79
N PRO A 473 9.84 2.47 -25.47
CA PRO A 473 10.15 3.87 -25.19
C PRO A 473 9.80 4.28 -23.75
N SER A 474 10.58 5.21 -23.19
CA SER A 474 10.41 5.70 -21.81
C SER A 474 9.02 6.30 -21.59
N GLY A 475 8.42 6.05 -20.41
CA GLY A 475 7.15 6.66 -20.02
C GLY A 475 5.90 6.07 -20.70
N THR A 476 6.05 5.05 -21.55
CA THR A 476 4.92 4.43 -22.28
C THR A 476 4.06 3.50 -21.43
N GLY A 477 4.50 3.17 -20.21
CA GLY A 477 3.71 2.42 -19.23
C GLY A 477 4.54 1.41 -18.43
N ARG A 478 3.86 0.74 -17.50
CA ARG A 478 4.49 -0.18 -16.54
C ARG A 478 5.30 -1.31 -17.19
N SER A 479 4.85 -1.86 -18.31
CA SER A 479 5.60 -2.91 -19.03
C SER A 479 7.00 -2.45 -19.46
N GLY A 480 7.14 -1.19 -19.85
CA GLY A 480 8.45 -0.60 -20.16
C GLY A 480 9.33 -0.50 -18.92
N ALA A 481 8.79 0.00 -17.82
CA ALA A 481 9.55 0.12 -16.58
C ALA A 481 9.95 -1.25 -15.99
N VAL A 482 9.07 -2.25 -16.02
CA VAL A 482 9.41 -3.64 -15.63
C VAL A 482 10.56 -4.18 -16.49
N LYS A 483 10.50 -3.99 -17.81
CA LYS A 483 11.56 -4.44 -18.73
C LYS A 483 12.87 -3.68 -18.53
N TYR A 484 12.80 -2.40 -18.17
CA TYR A 484 13.97 -1.60 -17.84
C TYR A 484 14.63 -2.07 -16.54
N THR A 485 13.84 -2.33 -15.49
CA THR A 485 14.35 -2.88 -14.22
C THR A 485 14.97 -4.26 -14.42
N ASP A 486 14.34 -5.14 -15.21
CA ASP A 486 14.93 -6.42 -15.62
C ASP A 486 16.29 -6.25 -16.33
N PHE A 487 16.35 -5.33 -17.30
CA PHE A 487 17.58 -4.99 -17.99
C PHE A 487 18.66 -4.48 -17.03
N ALA A 488 18.32 -3.56 -16.13
CA ALA A 488 19.25 -2.96 -15.17
C ALA A 488 19.83 -4.01 -14.21
N ILE A 489 19.01 -4.93 -13.70
CA ILE A 489 19.47 -6.07 -12.88
C ILE A 489 20.40 -6.98 -13.70
N GLY A 490 20.05 -7.28 -14.95
CA GLY A 490 20.90 -8.07 -15.85
C GLY A 490 22.26 -7.41 -16.08
N GLN A 491 22.30 -6.09 -16.32
CA GLN A 491 23.56 -5.36 -16.46
C GLN A 491 24.36 -5.32 -15.16
N PHE A 492 23.71 -5.11 -14.02
CA PHE A 492 24.37 -5.12 -12.71
C PHE A 492 25.08 -6.46 -12.45
N LEU A 493 24.38 -7.58 -12.61
CA LEU A 493 24.98 -8.91 -12.42
C LEU A 493 26.11 -9.19 -13.42
N LYS A 494 25.95 -8.75 -14.67
CA LYS A 494 27.00 -8.89 -15.70
C LYS A 494 28.25 -8.11 -15.33
N GLN A 495 28.12 -6.88 -14.84
CA GLN A 495 29.24 -6.05 -14.41
C GLN A 495 29.87 -6.60 -13.13
N ALA A 496 29.05 -7.02 -12.18
CA ALA A 496 29.48 -7.61 -10.92
C ALA A 496 30.37 -8.84 -11.16
N ARG A 497 30.11 -9.68 -12.17
CA ARG A 497 30.96 -10.85 -12.53
C ARG A 497 32.44 -10.53 -12.75
N SER A 498 32.79 -9.29 -13.12
CA SER A 498 34.19 -8.87 -13.28
C SER A 498 34.86 -8.44 -11.97
N LYS A 499 34.10 -8.32 -10.88
CA LYS A 499 34.58 -7.80 -9.60
C LYS A 499 35.22 -8.90 -8.75
N PRO A 500 36.30 -8.62 -8.00
CA PRO A 500 36.96 -9.62 -7.17
C PRO A 500 36.05 -10.27 -6.11
N TRP A 501 35.07 -9.52 -5.60
CA TRP A 501 34.13 -9.99 -4.57
C TRP A 501 33.02 -10.90 -5.10
N TYR A 502 32.77 -10.95 -6.41
CA TYR A 502 31.61 -11.66 -6.98
C TYR A 502 31.55 -13.14 -6.62
N ASN A 503 32.68 -13.86 -6.75
CA ASN A 503 32.73 -15.29 -6.48
C ASN A 503 32.33 -15.66 -5.04
N ASN A 504 32.47 -14.72 -4.10
CA ASN A 504 32.05 -14.85 -2.71
C ASN A 504 30.86 -13.95 -2.38
N THR A 505 29.91 -13.77 -3.32
CA THR A 505 28.73 -12.92 -3.12
C THR A 505 27.47 -13.65 -3.58
N VAL A 506 26.48 -13.75 -2.70
CA VAL A 506 25.14 -14.25 -3.02
C VAL A 506 24.23 -13.05 -3.29
N PHE A 507 23.44 -13.13 -4.36
CA PHE A 507 22.42 -12.12 -4.65
C PHE A 507 21.05 -12.71 -4.38
N VAL A 508 20.20 -11.94 -3.71
CA VAL A 508 18.78 -12.28 -3.53
C VAL A 508 17.98 -11.25 -4.31
N ILE A 509 17.25 -11.66 -5.32
CA ILE A 509 16.34 -10.80 -6.08
C ILE A 509 14.94 -11.16 -5.64
N MET A 510 14.20 -10.23 -5.06
CA MET A 510 12.88 -10.50 -4.50
C MET A 510 11.99 -9.27 -4.68
N ALA A 511 10.75 -9.45 -5.13
CA ALA A 511 9.83 -8.31 -5.18
C ALA A 511 9.39 -7.88 -3.78
N ASP A 512 9.00 -6.63 -3.61
CA ASP A 512 8.39 -6.11 -2.39
C ASP A 512 6.89 -6.48 -2.28
N HIS A 513 6.15 -6.37 -3.39
CA HIS A 513 4.75 -6.75 -3.55
C HIS A 513 4.36 -6.85 -5.03
N CYS A 514 3.13 -7.32 -5.30
CA CYS A 514 2.55 -7.27 -6.64
C CYS A 514 2.10 -5.86 -7.04
N ALA A 515 2.20 -5.53 -8.32
CA ALA A 515 1.54 -4.37 -8.90
C ALA A 515 0.01 -4.44 -8.73
N SER A 516 -0.63 -3.28 -8.63
CA SER A 516 -2.11 -3.15 -8.53
C SER A 516 -2.74 -3.91 -7.34
N SER A 517 -1.95 -4.30 -6.34
CA SER A 517 -2.41 -4.91 -5.08
C SER A 517 -2.78 -3.84 -4.04
N ALA A 518 -2.28 -2.60 -4.19
CA ALA A 518 -2.48 -1.51 -3.24
C ALA A 518 -3.93 -1.01 -3.22
N GLY A 519 -4.45 -0.69 -2.03
CA GLY A 519 -5.73 0.02 -1.87
C GLY A 519 -6.97 -0.87 -1.84
N ARG A 520 -6.76 -2.17 -1.70
CA ARG A 520 -7.80 -3.19 -1.68
C ARG A 520 -8.33 -3.42 -0.26
N TRP A 521 -9.66 -3.53 -0.14
CA TRP A 521 -10.34 -3.90 1.10
C TRP A 521 -10.47 -5.42 1.26
N GLU A 522 -10.77 -6.11 0.15
CA GLU A 522 -10.71 -7.57 0.06
C GLU A 522 -9.30 -8.08 -0.27
N LEU A 523 -9.02 -9.32 0.12
CA LEU A 523 -7.80 -10.04 -0.23
C LEU A 523 -7.96 -10.68 -1.61
N ASP A 524 -7.09 -10.29 -2.54
CA ASP A 524 -6.99 -10.88 -3.88
C ASP A 524 -5.70 -11.71 -3.89
N VAL A 525 -5.85 -13.03 -3.77
CA VAL A 525 -4.74 -13.93 -3.44
C VAL A 525 -3.69 -14.00 -4.55
N ASP A 526 -4.12 -14.06 -5.83
CA ASP A 526 -3.20 -14.01 -6.98
C ASP A 526 -2.31 -12.76 -6.95
N ASN A 527 -2.88 -11.61 -6.55
CA ASN A 527 -2.13 -10.36 -6.42
C ASN A 527 -1.29 -10.26 -5.12
N TYR A 528 -0.89 -11.39 -4.55
CA TYR A 528 0.22 -11.50 -3.61
C TYR A 528 1.37 -12.38 -4.10
N HIS A 529 1.21 -13.12 -5.22
CA HIS A 529 2.26 -14.01 -5.74
C HIS A 529 3.43 -13.24 -6.33
N ILE A 530 4.61 -13.36 -5.72
CA ILE A 530 5.82 -12.60 -6.06
C ILE A 530 7.00 -13.51 -6.41
N PRO A 531 7.93 -13.06 -7.26
CA PRO A 531 9.17 -13.78 -7.55
C PRO A 531 10.21 -13.59 -6.44
N ALA A 532 10.98 -14.65 -6.17
CA ALA A 532 12.29 -14.55 -5.54
C ALA A 532 13.30 -15.51 -6.17
N ILE A 533 14.53 -15.05 -6.37
CA ILE A 533 15.63 -15.78 -7.01
C ILE A 533 16.90 -15.57 -6.17
N VAL A 534 17.60 -16.66 -5.85
CA VAL A 534 18.90 -16.64 -5.16
C VAL A 534 19.99 -17.02 -6.15
N VAL A 535 20.84 -16.04 -6.50
CA VAL A 535 21.87 -16.14 -7.53
C VAL A 535 23.23 -16.37 -6.88
N ASN A 536 24.05 -17.19 -7.54
CA ASN A 536 25.44 -17.44 -7.15
C ASN A 536 25.59 -18.11 -5.77
N LEU A 537 24.56 -18.84 -5.34
CA LEU A 537 24.63 -19.70 -4.17
C LEU A 537 25.32 -21.02 -4.53
N GLU A 538 26.35 -21.40 -3.78
CA GLU A 538 27.05 -22.65 -3.99
C GLU A 538 26.11 -23.85 -3.84
N GLY A 539 25.97 -24.66 -4.90
CA GLY A 539 25.03 -25.79 -4.94
C GLY A 539 23.58 -25.41 -5.23
N GLY A 540 23.28 -24.13 -5.50
CA GLY A 540 21.92 -23.64 -5.79
C GLY A 540 21.50 -23.66 -7.27
N LYS A 541 22.37 -24.13 -8.18
CA LYS A 541 22.09 -24.07 -9.63
C LYS A 541 20.85 -24.90 -10.01
N GLY A 542 19.88 -24.26 -10.67
CA GLY A 542 18.66 -24.88 -11.20
C GLY A 542 17.71 -25.43 -10.13
N TYR A 543 17.85 -25.01 -8.87
CA TYR A 543 17.05 -25.55 -7.78
C TYR A 543 15.70 -24.82 -7.65
N GLN A 544 14.61 -25.57 -7.48
CA GLN A 544 13.28 -24.99 -7.32
C GLN A 544 12.80 -25.19 -5.88
N ILE A 545 12.46 -24.08 -5.22
CA ILE A 545 11.78 -24.10 -3.92
C ILE A 545 10.28 -24.09 -4.21
N THR A 546 9.62 -25.21 -3.91
CA THR A 546 8.21 -25.46 -4.25
C THR A 546 7.24 -25.28 -3.09
N GLN A 547 7.77 -25.13 -1.88
CA GLN A 547 7.00 -24.94 -0.66
C GLN A 547 6.19 -23.64 -0.76
N GLN A 548 4.92 -23.68 -0.35
CA GLN A 548 4.14 -22.45 -0.16
C GLN A 548 4.72 -21.69 1.03
N CYS A 549 5.17 -20.46 0.79
CA CYS A 549 5.79 -19.62 1.82
C CYS A 549 5.47 -18.14 1.62
N SER A 550 5.80 -17.33 2.62
CA SER A 550 5.75 -15.88 2.55
C SER A 550 7.13 -15.26 2.48
N GLN A 551 7.16 -14.00 2.08
CA GLN A 551 8.35 -13.15 2.02
C GLN A 551 9.20 -13.17 3.31
N ILE A 552 8.55 -13.36 4.46
CA ILE A 552 9.21 -13.47 5.78
C ILE A 552 10.10 -14.71 5.92
N ASP A 553 9.92 -15.73 5.08
CA ASP A 553 10.60 -17.02 5.15
C ASP A 553 11.87 -17.05 4.29
N VAL A 554 12.04 -16.09 3.38
CA VAL A 554 13.15 -16.07 2.41
C VAL A 554 14.51 -15.91 3.11
N MET A 555 14.63 -14.96 4.03
CA MET A 555 15.90 -14.73 4.75
C MET A 555 16.25 -15.86 5.73
N PRO A 556 15.33 -16.37 6.57
CA PRO A 556 15.58 -17.59 7.35
C PRO A 556 16.01 -18.79 6.50
N THR A 557 15.42 -18.98 5.32
CA THR A 557 15.81 -20.02 4.37
C THR A 557 17.23 -19.79 3.86
N LEU A 558 17.58 -18.56 3.47
CA LEU A 558 18.95 -18.24 3.05
C LEU A 558 19.97 -18.52 4.17
N PHE A 559 19.67 -18.12 5.41
CA PHE A 559 20.55 -18.39 6.55
C PHE A 559 20.78 -19.89 6.75
N SER A 560 19.74 -20.71 6.58
CA SER A 560 19.85 -22.18 6.60
C SER A 560 20.73 -22.71 5.46
N MET A 561 20.55 -22.22 4.22
CA MET A 561 21.37 -22.60 3.07
C MET A 561 22.85 -22.20 3.22
N LEU A 562 23.12 -21.12 3.95
CA LEU A 562 24.49 -20.71 4.32
C LEU A 562 25.02 -21.47 5.55
N GLY A 563 24.22 -22.34 6.15
CA GLY A 563 24.59 -23.15 7.31
C GLY A 563 24.68 -22.38 8.61
N TRP A 564 24.08 -21.19 8.73
CA TRP A 564 24.24 -20.31 9.88
C TRP A 564 23.48 -20.81 11.11
N GLY A 565 24.16 -20.82 12.26
CA GLY A 565 23.48 -20.85 13.56
C GLY A 565 23.27 -19.44 14.08
N TYR A 566 22.07 -19.08 14.54
CA TYR A 566 21.76 -17.71 14.93
C TYR A 566 20.61 -17.63 15.92
N GLU A 567 20.54 -16.55 16.68
CA GLU A 567 19.37 -16.21 17.49
C GLU A 567 18.42 -15.33 16.68
N ASN A 568 17.12 -15.47 16.88
CA ASN A 568 16.14 -14.60 16.25
C ASN A 568 14.82 -14.49 17.00
N ASN A 569 14.06 -13.45 16.66
CA ASN A 569 12.69 -13.22 17.11
C ASN A 569 11.68 -13.28 15.93
N PHE A 570 11.94 -14.15 14.95
CA PHE A 570 11.22 -14.17 13.68
C PHE A 570 10.00 -15.10 13.72
N PHE A 571 8.93 -14.74 13.03
CA PHE A 571 7.85 -15.66 12.70
C PHE A 571 8.16 -16.46 11.43
N GLY A 572 8.99 -15.89 10.55
CA GLY A 572 9.50 -16.57 9.38
C GLY A 572 10.38 -17.76 9.75
N ARG A 573 10.39 -18.79 8.90
CA ARG A 573 11.14 -20.03 9.12
C ARG A 573 11.88 -20.45 7.85
N ASP A 574 12.85 -21.34 8.03
CA ASP A 574 13.41 -22.10 6.93
C ASP A 574 12.33 -23.00 6.30
N VAL A 575 12.05 -22.79 5.02
CA VAL A 575 11.03 -23.56 4.28
C VAL A 575 11.39 -25.03 4.13
N PHE A 576 12.67 -25.40 4.19
CA PHE A 576 13.09 -26.81 4.14
C PHE A 576 12.73 -27.58 5.42
N GLY A 577 12.53 -26.86 6.52
CA GLY A 577 12.07 -27.42 7.79
C GLY A 577 10.55 -27.57 7.91
N MET A 578 9.78 -27.02 6.96
CA MET A 578 8.31 -27.05 7.00
C MET A 578 7.78 -28.40 6.50
N LYS A 579 6.87 -28.99 7.26
CA LYS A 579 6.04 -30.11 6.76
C LYS A 579 4.99 -29.59 5.77
N PRO A 580 4.42 -30.44 4.89
CA PRO A 580 3.39 -30.02 3.94
C PRO A 580 2.21 -29.26 4.57
N GLU A 581 1.75 -29.67 5.75
CA GLU A 581 0.67 -29.04 6.51
C GLU A 581 1.06 -27.73 7.21
N GLU A 582 2.36 -27.43 7.28
CA GLU A 582 2.93 -26.21 7.86
C GLU A 582 3.21 -25.14 6.78
N GLN A 583 3.25 -25.54 5.51
CA GLN A 583 3.41 -24.61 4.38
C GLN A 583 2.23 -23.65 4.31
N ARG A 584 2.55 -22.36 4.17
CA ARG A 584 1.57 -21.29 4.36
C ARG A 584 2.07 -19.97 3.80
N ALA A 585 1.13 -19.08 3.50
CA ALA A 585 1.40 -17.70 3.20
C ALA A 585 0.53 -16.78 4.06
N PHE A 586 1.11 -15.68 4.53
CA PHE A 586 0.37 -14.55 5.07
C PHE A 586 0.07 -13.57 3.95
N VAL A 587 -1.20 -13.22 3.78
CA VAL A 587 -1.66 -12.21 2.82
C VAL A 587 -2.50 -11.19 3.58
N GLY A 588 -2.04 -9.95 3.61
CA GLY A 588 -2.67 -8.90 4.44
C GLY A 588 -2.86 -7.61 3.67
N ASN A 589 -3.90 -6.87 4.05
CA ASN A 589 -4.04 -5.46 3.70
C ASN A 589 -4.24 -4.64 4.98
N TYR A 590 -4.70 -3.40 4.85
CA TYR A 590 -4.89 -2.50 5.98
C TYR A 590 -5.89 -3.04 7.04
N ARG A 591 -6.90 -3.81 6.63
CA ARG A 591 -8.02 -4.28 7.46
C ARG A 591 -8.26 -5.78 7.49
N LYS A 592 -7.77 -6.51 6.50
CA LYS A 592 -7.96 -7.95 6.43
C LYS A 592 -6.63 -8.65 6.54
N LEU A 593 -6.61 -9.69 7.36
CA LEU A 593 -5.44 -10.47 7.69
C LEU A 593 -5.74 -11.93 7.32
N GLY A 594 -5.06 -12.44 6.31
CA GLY A 594 -5.32 -13.73 5.70
C GLY A 594 -4.20 -14.73 5.90
N LEU A 595 -4.52 -15.90 6.43
CA LEU A 595 -3.61 -17.05 6.43
C LEU A 595 -4.05 -18.02 5.32
N LEU A 596 -3.19 -18.19 4.32
CA LEU A 596 -3.37 -19.10 3.20
C LEU A 596 -2.59 -20.39 3.48
N LYS A 597 -3.26 -21.55 3.42
CA LYS A 597 -2.66 -22.89 3.51
C LYS A 597 -3.16 -23.74 2.36
N SER A 598 -2.27 -24.09 1.44
CA SER A 598 -2.61 -24.70 0.15
C SER A 598 -3.59 -23.79 -0.62
N ASN A 599 -4.87 -24.17 -0.73
CA ASN A 599 -5.93 -23.37 -1.32
C ASN A 599 -6.96 -22.87 -0.28
N GLU A 600 -6.76 -23.13 1.00
CA GLU A 600 -7.65 -22.69 2.08
C GLU A 600 -7.19 -21.35 2.63
N LEU A 601 -8.09 -20.38 2.74
CA LEU A 601 -7.82 -19.03 3.21
C LEU A 601 -8.70 -18.70 4.42
N MET A 602 -8.08 -18.48 5.58
CA MET A 602 -8.75 -17.90 6.74
C MET A 602 -8.53 -16.40 6.75
N VAL A 603 -9.61 -15.62 6.73
CA VAL A 603 -9.56 -14.15 6.73
C VAL A 603 -10.14 -13.60 8.02
N LEU A 604 -9.32 -12.89 8.78
CA LEU A 604 -9.77 -12.06 9.89
C LEU A 604 -10.13 -10.68 9.35
N GLY A 605 -11.35 -10.22 9.65
CA GLY A 605 -11.80 -8.87 9.34
C GLY A 605 -12.03 -8.07 10.62
N ASP A 606 -12.05 -6.76 10.47
CA ASP A 606 -12.42 -5.87 11.56
C ASP A 606 -13.93 -5.99 11.89
N GLY A 607 -14.30 -5.64 13.12
CA GLY A 607 -15.62 -5.97 13.67
C GLY A 607 -15.73 -7.39 14.25
N LYS A 608 -14.58 -8.04 14.53
CA LYS A 608 -14.46 -9.38 15.12
C LYS A 608 -15.10 -10.47 14.28
N VAL A 609 -15.04 -10.32 12.95
CA VAL A 609 -15.47 -11.32 11.99
C VAL A 609 -14.30 -12.18 11.53
N ALA A 610 -14.59 -13.44 11.22
CA ALA A 610 -13.65 -14.31 10.55
C ALA A 610 -14.42 -15.20 9.58
N ASN A 611 -13.88 -15.36 8.37
CA ASN A 611 -14.49 -16.16 7.31
C ASN A 611 -13.42 -17.06 6.70
N GLN A 612 -13.80 -18.28 6.37
CA GLN A 612 -12.97 -19.22 5.65
C GLN A 612 -13.42 -19.32 4.20
N TYR A 613 -12.46 -19.47 3.30
CA TYR A 613 -12.69 -19.63 1.88
C TYR A 613 -11.81 -20.71 1.29
N THR A 614 -12.30 -21.41 0.28
CA THR A 614 -11.47 -22.13 -0.68
C THR A 614 -11.19 -21.20 -1.86
N TRP A 615 -9.91 -21.03 -2.18
CA TRP A 615 -9.41 -20.23 -3.29
C TRP A 615 -9.25 -21.07 -4.56
N ASN A 616 -9.89 -20.63 -5.63
CA ASN A 616 -9.69 -21.17 -6.96
C ASN A 616 -8.57 -20.38 -7.67
N LYS A 617 -7.45 -21.07 -7.97
CA LYS A 617 -6.28 -20.47 -8.64
C LYS A 617 -6.49 -20.15 -10.11
N GLU A 618 -7.51 -20.74 -10.76
CA GLU A 618 -7.74 -20.53 -12.19
C GLU A 618 -8.42 -19.19 -12.49
N ASP A 619 -9.36 -18.78 -11.63
CA ASP A 619 -10.15 -17.56 -11.81
C ASP A 619 -10.06 -16.59 -10.62
N ASN A 620 -9.19 -16.89 -9.65
CA ASN A 620 -8.95 -16.15 -8.42
C ASN A 620 -10.17 -15.99 -7.50
N SER A 621 -11.24 -16.77 -7.71
CA SER A 621 -12.46 -16.66 -6.92
C SER A 621 -12.29 -17.28 -5.53
N LEU A 622 -13.03 -16.71 -4.57
CA LEU A 622 -13.12 -17.21 -3.20
C LEU A 622 -14.52 -17.77 -2.96
N SER A 623 -14.60 -19.06 -2.66
CA SER A 623 -15.84 -19.74 -2.29
C SER A 623 -15.91 -19.88 -0.77
N GLY A 624 -16.98 -19.39 -0.14
CA GLY A 624 -17.11 -19.41 1.31
C GLY A 624 -17.34 -20.81 1.86
N GLU A 625 -16.64 -21.15 2.94
CA GLU A 625 -16.70 -22.45 3.61
C GLU A 625 -17.05 -22.28 5.10
N PRO A 626 -17.58 -23.33 5.77
CA PRO A 626 -17.68 -23.35 7.23
C PRO A 626 -16.31 -23.12 7.86
N THR A 627 -16.26 -22.26 8.88
CA THR A 627 -15.02 -21.94 9.60
C THR A 627 -14.54 -23.14 10.41
N ASP A 628 -13.31 -23.59 10.16
CA ASP A 628 -12.60 -24.54 11.02
C ASP A 628 -11.99 -23.83 12.23
N ASP A 629 -12.32 -24.31 13.43
CA ASP A 629 -11.91 -23.66 14.70
C ASP A 629 -10.40 -23.73 14.95
N ALA A 630 -9.74 -24.81 14.50
CA ALA A 630 -8.30 -24.96 14.67
C ALA A 630 -7.54 -24.00 13.75
N PHE A 631 -7.97 -23.88 12.48
CA PHE A 631 -7.42 -22.95 11.51
C PHE A 631 -7.68 -21.49 11.90
N LEU A 632 -8.86 -21.19 12.42
CA LEU A 632 -9.18 -19.87 12.97
C LEU A 632 -8.27 -19.54 14.16
N THR A 633 -8.11 -20.48 15.09
CA THR A 633 -7.26 -20.29 16.28
C THR A 633 -5.80 -20.09 15.89
N GLU A 634 -5.28 -20.88 14.94
CA GLU A 634 -3.94 -20.71 14.36
C GLU A 634 -3.78 -19.32 13.75
N THR A 635 -4.75 -18.88 12.94
CA THR A 635 -4.72 -17.58 12.27
C THR A 635 -4.72 -16.44 13.28
N ILE A 636 -5.60 -16.48 14.29
CA ILE A 636 -5.63 -15.48 15.37
C ILE A 636 -4.29 -15.47 16.10
N SER A 637 -3.71 -16.63 16.40
CA SER A 637 -2.46 -16.73 17.17
C SER A 637 -1.32 -15.96 16.50
N TYR A 638 -1.15 -16.12 15.19
CA TYR A 638 -0.10 -15.41 14.45
C TYR A 638 -0.28 -13.89 14.50
N TYR A 639 -1.45 -13.40 14.10
CA TYR A 639 -1.69 -11.97 13.96
C TYR A 639 -1.79 -11.24 15.30
N GLN A 640 -2.47 -11.86 16.28
CA GLN A 640 -2.57 -11.31 17.63
C GLN A 640 -1.20 -11.22 18.29
N LEU A 641 -0.37 -12.26 18.17
CA LEU A 641 0.96 -12.24 18.80
C LEU A 641 1.89 -11.24 18.11
N ALA A 642 1.86 -11.14 16.78
CA ALA A 642 2.67 -10.16 16.06
C ALA A 642 2.34 -8.72 16.49
N ASP A 643 1.05 -8.38 16.59
CA ASP A 643 0.60 -7.08 17.08
C ASP A 643 0.96 -6.86 18.56
N TYR A 644 0.76 -7.88 19.41
CA TYR A 644 1.10 -7.84 20.83
C TYR A 644 2.60 -7.60 21.05
N LEU A 645 3.47 -8.38 20.40
CA LEU A 645 4.92 -8.25 20.56
C LEU A 645 5.39 -6.87 20.10
N TYR A 646 4.81 -6.31 19.04
CA TYR A 646 5.14 -4.95 18.63
C TYR A 646 4.71 -3.91 19.68
N ASN A 647 3.45 -3.96 20.14
CA ASN A 647 2.90 -2.94 21.05
C ASN A 647 3.45 -3.03 22.48
N GLN A 648 3.93 -4.19 22.91
CA GLN A 648 4.52 -4.42 24.24
C GLN A 648 6.06 -4.41 24.25
N GLY A 649 6.70 -4.01 23.14
CA GLY A 649 8.16 -3.97 23.02
C GLY A 649 8.81 -5.36 22.97
N GLY A 650 8.04 -6.43 22.78
CA GLY A 650 8.54 -7.80 22.61
C GLY A 650 9.30 -8.03 21.30
N LEU A 651 9.22 -7.11 20.33
CA LEU A 651 10.08 -7.08 19.13
C LEU A 651 11.37 -6.30 19.33
N ASP A 652 11.54 -5.59 20.46
CA ASP A 652 12.71 -4.76 20.71
C ASP A 652 13.97 -5.62 20.88
N LEU A 653 15.09 -5.15 20.34
CA LEU A 653 16.40 -5.78 20.43
C LEU A 653 16.81 -6.05 21.89
N ASN A 654 16.45 -5.14 22.80
CA ASN A 654 16.79 -5.23 24.22
C ASN A 654 15.74 -5.97 25.06
N ALA A 655 14.67 -6.49 24.45
CA ALA A 655 13.62 -7.21 25.18
C ALA A 655 14.08 -8.56 25.75
N ASN A 656 15.17 -9.12 25.19
CA ASN A 656 15.64 -10.47 25.44
C ASN A 656 17.13 -10.45 25.86
N PRO A 657 17.45 -9.99 27.08
CA PRO A 657 18.81 -9.96 27.60
C PRO A 657 19.38 -11.34 27.93
#